data_AF-A0A7S4V3Q1-F1
#
_entry.id   AF-A0A7S4V3Q1-F1
#
_cell.length_a   1.000
_cell.length_b   1.000
_cell.length_c   1.000
_cell.angle_alpha   90.00
_cell.angle_beta   90.00
_cell.angle_gamma   90.00
#
_symmetry.space_group_name_H-M   'P 1'
#
loop_
_entity.id
_entity.type
_entity.pdbx_description
1 polymer ?
#
loop_
_entity_poly.entity_id
_entity_poly.type
_entity_poly.pdbx_seq_one_letter_code
_entity_poly.pdbx_strand_id
1 'polypeptide(L)'
;KHLAHGTDGRKLSRTAGGEGRPRSRSQVLPPAALAQSGWMSDEALRKLFEACDDDQDGALSRSDIEATLRRLAGKHQGGRALFATADKNGNGVLEYEEFVDVLLRQKDQDKPEPAASPYMEETGLRPFMATMLQEVDSQKPQDPYLWMMQYLAKHRPKVTTSATKGAGPEASSGSGRSGAAKGGSSGSSKSRRKTKKDCWRVNTSAVLKKTPKKLLDVILEGECWEQVESPADDKCHIYFVWDSKSFLSRLGYPGVRGGDSVAQLPESAWINRLPGMGQLCDKVNMALALRFLQRLWPEKFRFWPKSWLLPDETDKLREWLGKHKGDTVIVKPSDGSLGEGIFLAQSCSDLEAKLLAKPQWGAGFGALAQRYLPKPLLIGGLKFDLRLYVVVTSTDPLNAYLCREGLARFCTTKYEAPTAANANQHYMHLTNFSVNKKSAGFVKATDPFDPDSMASKRPLSTLMRQIEAQEAEQGRVFEEQKLFGAFEEVVIVLLQAVAPVLNVTYTRVAKESTPKPKAKAKAKARSKRKGKKDDSDEESEEEEDDEDSEDEEGFQPQCFQILGVDVLMDEQLQPWLLEINGRPSMDIEEPVRMSEAPEGMRRCICRDMDGEDHVHLQSPVDTHVKSIALEGAMKLALGAGVPENYAELDFSQHGPSEDLEDTMQSIAQLYEIAGGSQKAFTTYGARKALAGAVKAGLSATDLDCAVQRWKHQGYRQCGDLEQDTAEIGVLDFASLLQEVAMQRKGAEDEEPLEALSSLLAECDYE
;
A
#
# COMPACT_ATOMS: atom_id res chain seq x y z
N LYS A 1 47.19 7.10 27.75
CA LYS A 1 48.03 7.82 28.74
C LYS A 1 47.70 7.24 30.11
N HIS A 2 48.68 6.54 30.73
CA HIS A 2 48.79 6.00 32.11
C HIS A 2 47.60 5.18 32.69
N LEU A 3 47.74 3.88 33.03
CA LEU A 3 48.33 3.29 34.27
C LEU A 3 47.77 3.92 35.56
N ALA A 4 47.55 3.28 36.71
CA ALA A 4 47.43 1.91 37.24
C ALA A 4 47.21 2.11 38.77
N HIS A 5 46.94 1.01 39.52
CA HIS A 5 46.91 0.90 41.00
C HIS A 5 45.69 1.48 41.73
N GLY A 6 45.18 0.94 42.84
CA GLY A 6 45.55 -0.18 43.74
C GLY A 6 44.49 -0.20 44.87
N THR A 7 43.93 -1.36 45.21
CA THR A 7 44.19 -2.18 46.43
C THR A 7 43.75 -1.60 47.79
N ASP A 8 43.05 -2.47 48.53
CA ASP A 8 42.83 -2.54 50.00
C ASP A 8 41.88 -1.53 50.67
N GLY A 9 41.02 -1.88 51.65
CA GLY A 9 40.76 -3.14 52.35
C GLY A 9 39.86 -2.92 53.59
N ARG A 10 39.09 -3.95 53.97
CA ARG A 10 38.51 -4.31 55.31
C ARG A 10 37.52 -3.32 55.98
N LYS A 11 36.23 -3.68 56.12
CA LYS A 11 35.55 -4.53 57.15
C LYS A 11 35.29 -3.86 58.51
N LEU A 12 34.00 -3.85 58.91
CA LEU A 12 33.32 -3.84 60.23
C LEU A 12 32.18 -2.79 60.19
N SER A 13 30.95 -2.97 60.69
CA SER A 13 30.23 -4.04 61.38
C SER A 13 28.71 -3.71 61.38
N ARG A 14 27.88 -4.76 61.55
CA ARG A 14 26.41 -4.82 61.75
C ARG A 14 25.82 -3.67 62.59
N THR A 15 24.60 -3.18 62.32
CA THR A 15 23.32 -3.79 62.77
C THR A 15 22.07 -3.47 61.92
N ALA A 16 21.32 -4.55 61.62
CA ALA A 16 19.87 -4.78 61.56
C ALA A 16 18.86 -3.76 60.98
N GLY A 17 18.09 -4.24 59.98
CA GLY A 17 16.66 -3.94 59.78
C GLY A 17 16.17 -3.99 58.32
N GLY A 18 15.41 -5.02 57.93
CA GLY A 18 14.40 -4.94 56.86
C GLY A 18 14.60 -5.76 55.57
N GLU A 19 13.90 -6.90 55.49
CA GLU A 19 13.21 -7.53 54.33
C GLU A 19 13.95 -8.06 53.07
N GLY A 20 13.57 -9.29 52.68
CA GLY A 20 13.52 -9.72 51.26
C GLY A 20 14.25 -11.02 50.88
N ARG A 21 13.50 -12.12 50.73
CA ARG A 21 13.83 -13.24 49.81
C ARG A 21 12.56 -14.02 49.42
N PRO A 22 12.52 -14.75 48.28
CA PRO A 22 13.55 -14.86 47.22
C PRO A 22 13.04 -14.72 45.77
N ARG A 23 14.04 -14.60 44.87
CA ARG A 23 14.02 -14.58 43.40
C ARG A 23 13.25 -15.73 42.74
N SER A 24 12.65 -15.48 41.57
CA SER A 24 12.51 -16.47 40.49
C SER A 24 13.45 -16.12 39.32
N ARG A 25 14.16 -17.14 38.84
CA ARG A 25 14.98 -17.14 37.62
C ARG A 25 14.09 -16.96 36.40
N SER A 26 14.50 -16.15 35.42
CA SER A 26 14.01 -16.27 34.05
C SER A 26 14.36 -17.67 33.56
N GLN A 27 13.35 -18.52 33.33
CA GLN A 27 13.54 -19.84 32.74
C GLN A 27 13.84 -19.66 31.26
N VAL A 28 15.00 -20.14 30.84
CA VAL A 28 15.29 -20.43 29.43
C VAL A 28 14.38 -21.60 29.03
N LEU A 29 13.55 -21.40 28.01
CA LEU A 29 12.72 -22.47 27.47
C LEU A 29 13.62 -23.48 26.75
N PRO A 30 13.42 -24.80 26.93
CA PRO A 30 14.21 -25.81 26.22
C PRO A 30 13.91 -25.78 24.71
N PRO A 31 14.87 -26.15 23.84
CA PRO A 31 14.73 -26.14 22.37
C PRO A 31 13.49 -26.87 21.83
N ALA A 32 13.00 -27.88 22.57
CA ALA A 32 11.77 -28.60 22.22
C ALA A 32 10.50 -27.73 22.27
N ALA A 33 10.47 -26.66 23.06
CA ALA A 33 9.36 -25.70 23.09
C ALA A 33 9.43 -24.67 21.94
N LEU A 34 10.61 -24.43 21.38
CA LEU A 34 10.85 -23.52 20.26
C LEU A 34 10.40 -24.09 18.90
N ALA A 35 10.43 -25.42 18.75
CA ALA A 35 9.89 -26.13 17.58
C ALA A 35 8.39 -25.91 17.36
N GLN A 36 7.63 -25.48 18.38
CA GLN A 36 6.20 -25.17 18.27
C GLN A 36 5.91 -23.78 17.70
N SER A 37 6.93 -22.91 17.54
CA SER A 37 6.77 -21.54 17.01
C SER A 37 6.73 -21.46 15.47
N GLY A 38 6.91 -22.59 14.77
CA GLY A 38 6.76 -22.67 13.31
C GLY A 38 7.82 -21.92 12.48
N TRP A 39 8.82 -21.27 13.10
CA TRP A 39 9.79 -20.45 12.39
C TRP A 39 10.85 -21.28 11.66
N MET A 40 11.46 -22.29 12.31
CA MET A 40 12.38 -23.29 11.74
C MET A 40 12.45 -24.53 12.66
N SER A 41 12.72 -25.73 12.11
CA SER A 41 13.04 -26.92 12.93
C SER A 41 14.42 -26.78 13.60
N ASP A 42 14.63 -27.36 14.79
CA ASP A 42 15.96 -27.38 15.46
C ASP A 42 17.05 -27.94 14.53
N GLU A 43 16.70 -28.89 13.66
CA GLU A 43 17.61 -29.45 12.67
C GLU A 43 18.06 -28.43 11.61
N ALA A 44 17.19 -27.48 11.25
CA ALA A 44 17.52 -26.42 10.30
C ALA A 44 18.39 -25.32 10.94
N LEU A 45 18.16 -25.03 12.23
CA LEU A 45 19.00 -24.10 13.01
C LEU A 45 20.41 -24.67 13.22
N ARG A 46 20.54 -25.98 13.47
CA ARG A 46 21.84 -26.66 13.56
C ARG A 46 22.60 -26.62 12.24
N LYS A 47 21.94 -26.90 11.13
CA LYS A 47 22.56 -26.80 9.79
C LYS A 47 23.03 -25.37 9.47
N LEU A 48 22.30 -24.36 9.94
CA LEU A 48 22.69 -22.95 9.78
C LEU A 48 23.94 -22.62 10.62
N PHE A 49 23.98 -23.09 11.86
CA PHE A 49 25.12 -22.93 12.75
C PHE A 49 26.37 -23.63 12.18
N GLU A 50 26.24 -24.89 11.76
CA GLU A 50 27.32 -25.66 11.11
C GLU A 50 27.79 -25.03 9.80
N ALA A 51 26.89 -24.40 9.03
CA ALA A 51 27.26 -23.70 7.80
C ALA A 51 28.00 -22.37 8.05
N CYS A 52 27.82 -21.79 9.24
CA CYS A 52 28.52 -20.58 9.65
C CYS A 52 29.84 -20.90 10.38
N ASP A 53 29.98 -22.09 10.97
CA ASP A 53 31.16 -22.61 11.68
C ASP A 53 32.22 -23.09 10.67
N ASP A 54 33.06 -22.15 10.21
CA ASP A 54 33.99 -22.36 9.12
C ASP A 54 35.19 -23.26 9.51
N ASP A 55 35.56 -23.29 10.79
CA ASP A 55 36.64 -24.13 11.32
C ASP A 55 36.17 -25.40 12.04
N GLN A 56 34.84 -25.60 12.14
CA GLN A 56 34.18 -26.79 12.69
C GLN A 56 34.53 -27.06 14.16
N ASP A 57 34.80 -26.01 14.93
CA ASP A 57 35.14 -26.12 16.34
C ASP A 57 33.91 -26.25 17.27
N GLY A 58 32.70 -26.13 16.70
CA GLY A 58 31.43 -26.21 17.41
C GLY A 58 31.00 -24.89 18.05
N ALA A 59 31.68 -23.78 17.74
CA ALA A 59 31.36 -22.42 18.16
C ALA A 59 31.57 -21.43 17.01
N LEU A 60 30.79 -20.35 16.98
CA LEU A 60 31.01 -19.31 15.95
C LEU A 60 31.99 -18.28 16.47
N SER A 61 33.24 -18.37 16.02
CA SER A 61 34.22 -17.36 16.30
C SER A 61 33.95 -16.09 15.49
N ARG A 62 34.62 -15.01 15.90
CA ARG A 62 34.60 -13.76 15.14
C ARG A 62 35.11 -13.93 13.71
N SER A 63 36.04 -14.87 13.48
CA SER A 63 36.57 -15.16 12.15
C SER A 63 35.49 -15.77 11.26
N ASP A 64 34.69 -16.67 11.81
CA ASP A 64 33.63 -17.41 11.10
C ASP A 64 32.49 -16.49 10.67
N ILE A 65 32.12 -15.55 11.56
CA ILE A 65 31.12 -14.53 11.26
C ILE A 65 31.65 -13.52 10.23
N GLU A 66 32.91 -13.09 10.34
CA GLU A 66 33.53 -12.21 9.34
C GLU A 66 33.71 -12.90 7.97
N ALA A 67 33.99 -14.20 7.94
CA ALA A 67 34.07 -15.01 6.73
C ALA A 67 32.69 -15.18 6.07
N THR A 68 31.68 -15.49 6.87
CA THR A 68 30.28 -15.59 6.44
C THR A 68 29.76 -14.25 5.90
N LEU A 69 30.04 -13.14 6.59
CA LEU A 69 29.68 -11.79 6.12
C LEU A 69 30.42 -11.40 4.83
N ARG A 70 31.68 -11.82 4.64
CA ARG A 70 32.40 -11.59 3.37
C ARG A 70 31.80 -12.37 2.21
N ARG A 71 31.24 -13.56 2.46
CA ARG A 71 30.54 -14.37 1.44
C ARG A 71 29.17 -13.79 1.08
N LEU A 72 28.47 -13.17 2.05
CA LEU A 72 27.08 -12.71 1.89
C LEU A 72 26.92 -11.21 1.54
N ALA A 73 27.83 -10.35 1.99
CA ALA A 73 27.73 -8.90 1.81
C ALA A 73 29.12 -8.27 1.65
N GLY A 74 29.43 -7.81 0.44
CA GLY A 74 30.68 -7.09 0.16
C GLY A 74 30.96 -5.98 1.19
N LYS A 75 32.19 -5.98 1.72
CA LYS A 75 32.83 -5.00 2.63
C LYS A 75 31.87 -4.15 3.49
N HIS A 76 31.45 -4.67 4.66
CA HIS A 76 30.95 -3.84 5.76
C HIS A 76 31.55 -4.25 7.12
N GLN A 77 31.92 -3.27 7.95
CA GLN A 77 32.46 -3.44 9.31
C GLN A 77 31.38 -3.73 10.38
N GLY A 78 30.27 -4.37 10.00
CA GLY A 78 29.08 -4.53 10.86
C GLY A 78 29.12 -5.67 11.88
N GLY A 79 29.95 -6.71 11.68
CA GLY A 79 29.97 -7.90 12.54
C GLY A 79 30.37 -7.63 14.00
N ARG A 80 31.11 -6.54 14.24
CA ARG A 80 31.67 -6.21 15.56
C ARG A 80 30.61 -5.77 16.59
N ALA A 81 29.52 -5.14 16.14
CA ALA A 81 28.45 -4.68 17.02
C ALA A 81 27.47 -5.82 17.37
N LEU A 82 27.22 -6.73 16.43
CA LEU A 82 26.37 -7.90 16.63
C LEU A 82 27.02 -8.88 17.62
N PHE A 83 28.32 -9.16 17.44
CA PHE A 83 29.09 -10.06 18.30
C PHE A 83 29.09 -9.64 19.78
N ALA A 84 29.32 -8.35 20.05
CA ALA A 84 29.39 -7.81 21.41
C ALA A 84 28.04 -7.80 22.16
N THR A 85 26.92 -8.01 21.46
CA THR A 85 25.58 -8.14 22.07
C THR A 85 25.09 -9.58 22.16
N ALA A 86 25.77 -10.48 21.44
CA ALA A 86 25.41 -11.88 21.26
C ALA A 86 26.14 -12.82 22.23
N ASP A 87 27.41 -12.53 22.51
CA ASP A 87 28.26 -13.28 23.45
C ASP A 87 27.85 -12.93 24.90
N LYS A 88 26.91 -13.69 25.46
CA LYS A 88 26.33 -13.43 26.79
C LYS A 88 27.27 -13.86 27.90
N ASN A 89 28.05 -14.90 27.66
CA ASN A 89 28.99 -15.44 28.63
C ASN A 89 30.38 -14.75 28.57
N GLY A 90 30.62 -13.92 27.56
CA GLY A 90 31.83 -13.12 27.36
C GLY A 90 33.06 -13.94 26.97
N ASN A 91 32.87 -15.14 26.42
CA ASN A 91 33.94 -16.08 26.11
C ASN A 91 34.64 -15.82 24.77
N GLY A 92 34.11 -14.89 23.96
CA GLY A 92 34.69 -14.51 22.68
C GLY A 92 34.32 -15.42 21.51
N VAL A 93 33.33 -16.31 21.66
CA VAL A 93 32.69 -17.14 20.63
C VAL A 93 31.16 -17.15 20.83
N LEU A 94 30.36 -17.56 19.84
CA LEU A 94 28.94 -17.80 20.05
C LEU A 94 28.65 -19.30 20.05
N GLU A 95 28.21 -19.81 21.20
CA GLU A 95 27.70 -21.18 21.29
C GLU A 95 26.32 -21.27 20.63
N TYR A 96 25.88 -22.48 20.26
CA TYR A 96 24.61 -22.72 19.55
C TYR A 96 23.42 -22.04 20.24
N GLU A 97 23.36 -22.08 21.57
CA GLU A 97 22.31 -21.47 22.37
C GLU A 97 22.34 -19.94 22.33
N GLU A 98 23.53 -19.32 22.25
CA GLU A 98 23.69 -17.86 22.13
C GLU A 98 23.34 -17.38 20.71
N PHE A 99 23.72 -18.17 19.71
CA PHE A 99 23.38 -17.95 18.30
C PHE A 99 21.87 -17.98 18.07
N VAL A 100 21.18 -18.99 18.63
CA VAL A 100 19.72 -19.13 18.55
C VAL A 100 19.00 -17.99 19.27
N ASP A 101 19.48 -17.58 20.44
CA ASP A 101 18.87 -16.49 21.21
C ASP A 101 18.98 -15.11 20.51
N VAL A 102 20.07 -14.87 19.79
CA VAL A 102 20.28 -13.65 19.00
C VAL A 102 19.36 -13.60 17.79
N LEU A 103 19.17 -14.73 17.11
CA LEU A 103 18.26 -14.84 15.96
C LEU A 103 16.79 -14.65 16.37
N LEU A 104 16.41 -15.09 17.57
CA LEU A 104 15.02 -15.12 18.04
C LEU A 104 14.55 -13.88 18.82
N ARG A 105 15.45 -12.96 19.19
CA ARG A 105 15.07 -11.78 19.98
C ARG A 105 14.15 -10.83 19.19
N GLN A 106 12.86 -10.82 19.52
CA GLN A 106 11.96 -9.70 19.24
C GLN A 106 12.47 -8.44 19.97
N LYS A 107 12.33 -7.29 19.32
CA LYS A 107 12.85 -5.98 19.77
C LYS A 107 12.45 -5.66 21.22
N ASP A 108 13.44 -5.67 22.13
CA ASP A 108 13.37 -4.85 23.33
C ASP A 108 13.93 -3.45 23.01
N GLN A 109 13.10 -2.45 23.28
CA GLN A 109 13.44 -1.04 23.27
C GLN A 109 14.42 -0.77 24.40
N ASP A 110 15.69 -0.47 24.08
CA ASP A 110 16.57 0.40 24.89
C ASP A 110 17.95 0.55 24.21
N LYS A 111 18.16 1.69 23.55
CA LYS A 111 19.50 2.23 23.23
C LYS A 111 19.52 3.76 23.42
N PRO A 112 20.65 4.34 23.84
CA PRO A 112 20.72 5.72 24.33
C PRO A 112 20.72 6.77 23.20
N GLU A 113 20.27 7.98 23.54
CA GLU A 113 20.04 9.14 22.66
C GLU A 113 21.26 9.57 21.79
N PRO A 114 21.03 10.05 20.56
CA PRO A 114 22.03 10.80 19.80
C PRO A 114 22.19 12.23 20.36
N ALA A 115 23.40 12.77 20.26
CA ALA A 115 23.76 14.10 20.76
C ALA A 115 22.81 15.21 20.26
N ALA A 116 22.48 16.13 21.17
CA ALA A 116 21.45 17.16 21.00
C ALA A 116 21.68 18.08 19.78
N SER A 117 20.57 18.42 19.12
CA SER A 117 20.52 19.42 18.04
C SER A 117 20.87 20.83 18.55
N PRO A 118 21.75 21.59 17.87
CA PRO A 118 22.08 22.99 18.20
C PRO A 118 20.85 23.91 18.30
N TYR A 119 19.76 23.53 17.64
CA TYR A 119 18.48 24.24 17.63
C TYR A 119 17.79 24.32 19.00
N MET A 120 17.96 23.29 19.85
CA MET A 120 17.30 23.22 21.16
C MET A 120 17.93 24.15 22.20
N GLU A 121 19.20 24.52 22.02
CA GLU A 121 19.92 25.46 22.90
C GLU A 121 19.68 26.92 22.47
N GLU A 122 19.71 27.21 21.16
CA GLU A 122 19.47 28.57 20.64
C GLU A 122 18.03 29.08 20.84
N THR A 123 17.05 28.18 20.95
CA THR A 123 15.63 28.57 21.08
C THR A 123 15.13 28.65 22.53
N GLY A 124 15.98 28.34 23.53
CA GLY A 124 15.56 28.29 24.94
C GLY A 124 14.58 27.15 25.28
N LEU A 125 14.29 26.26 24.33
CA LEU A 125 13.35 25.14 24.51
C LEU A 125 13.86 24.12 25.53
N ARG A 126 15.17 23.87 25.57
CA ARG A 126 15.76 22.88 26.49
C ARG A 126 15.55 23.25 27.98
N PRO A 127 15.87 24.47 28.44
CA PRO A 127 15.53 24.88 29.81
C PRO A 127 14.02 24.85 30.09
N PHE A 128 13.19 25.26 29.12
CA PHE A 128 11.73 25.24 29.27
C PHE A 128 11.17 23.82 29.47
N MET A 129 11.61 22.85 28.66
CA MET A 129 11.21 21.46 28.79
C MET A 129 11.74 20.83 30.09
N ALA A 130 12.96 21.18 30.51
CA ALA A 130 13.51 20.71 31.78
C ALA A 130 12.69 21.20 32.99
N THR A 131 12.28 22.48 32.99
CA THR A 131 11.40 23.04 34.04
C THR A 131 10.03 22.38 34.04
N MET A 132 9.42 22.20 32.86
CA MET A 132 8.14 21.51 32.74
C MET A 132 8.19 20.08 33.28
N LEU A 133 9.25 19.32 32.96
CA LEU A 133 9.41 17.95 33.44
C LEU A 133 9.64 17.89 34.96
N GLN A 134 10.37 18.85 35.53
CA GLN A 134 10.48 18.99 37.00
C GLN A 134 9.12 19.30 37.66
N GLU A 135 8.29 20.12 37.03
CA GLU A 135 6.96 20.43 37.57
C GLU A 135 5.99 19.26 37.47
N VAL A 136 6.03 18.49 36.37
CA VAL A 136 5.27 17.22 36.25
C VAL A 136 5.68 16.24 37.35
N ASP A 137 6.99 16.07 37.58
CA ASP A 137 7.51 15.11 38.56
C ASP A 137 7.23 15.54 40.01
N SER A 138 7.22 16.86 40.28
CA SER A 138 6.87 17.40 41.61
C SER A 138 5.37 17.35 41.91
N GLN A 139 4.52 17.61 40.91
CA GLN A 139 3.05 17.66 41.10
C GLN A 139 2.40 16.29 40.99
N LYS A 140 3.07 15.32 40.35
CA LYS A 140 2.58 13.94 40.11
C LYS A 140 1.10 13.89 39.71
N PRO A 141 0.70 14.63 38.66
CA PRO A 141 -0.71 14.66 38.23
C PRO A 141 -1.19 13.26 37.86
N GLN A 142 -2.46 12.97 38.17
CA GLN A 142 -3.09 11.68 37.85
C GLN A 142 -3.03 11.34 36.35
N ASP A 143 -3.07 12.36 35.49
CA ASP A 143 -2.82 12.24 34.05
C ASP A 143 -1.70 13.21 33.64
N PRO A 144 -0.45 12.74 33.56
CA PRO A 144 0.71 13.55 33.19
C PRO A 144 0.61 14.14 31.80
N TYR A 145 -0.06 13.46 30.88
CA TYR A 145 -0.18 13.89 29.50
C TYR A 145 -1.16 15.06 29.39
N LEU A 146 -2.35 14.94 30.00
CA LEU A 146 -3.34 16.02 30.01
C LEU A 146 -2.83 17.26 30.77
N TRP A 147 -2.13 17.05 31.90
CA TRP A 147 -1.51 18.13 32.65
C TRP A 147 -0.43 18.86 31.83
N MET A 148 0.42 18.11 31.13
CA MET A 148 1.47 18.66 30.28
C MET A 148 0.88 19.50 29.14
N MET A 149 -0.20 19.05 28.50
CA MET A 149 -0.90 19.80 27.46
C MET A 149 -1.48 21.12 27.97
N GLN A 150 -2.02 21.13 29.20
CA GLN A 150 -2.52 22.35 29.84
C GLN A 150 -1.37 23.29 30.26
N TYR A 151 -0.24 22.75 30.73
CA TYR A 151 0.95 23.52 31.07
C TYR A 151 1.54 24.22 29.85
N LEU A 152 1.66 23.49 28.72
CA LEU A 152 2.15 24.01 27.44
C LEU A 152 1.23 25.09 26.85
N ALA A 153 -0.08 24.95 27.01
CA ALA A 153 -1.05 25.96 26.58
C ALA A 153 -0.90 27.27 27.37
N LYS A 154 -0.49 27.20 28.64
CA LYS A 154 -0.40 28.34 29.56
C LYS A 154 0.96 29.05 29.59
N HIS A 155 2.06 28.33 29.33
CA HIS A 155 3.43 28.84 29.51
C HIS A 155 4.26 28.94 28.21
N ARG A 156 3.62 28.85 27.04
CA ARG A 156 4.29 28.84 25.73
C ARG A 156 5.26 30.02 25.54
N PRO A 157 6.55 29.78 25.17
CA PRO A 157 7.48 30.88 24.91
C PRO A 157 7.12 31.62 23.61
N LYS A 158 7.12 32.96 23.65
CA LYS A 158 6.94 33.82 22.47
C LYS A 158 8.25 33.87 21.69
N VAL A 159 8.31 33.24 20.52
CA VAL A 159 9.48 33.28 19.62
C VAL A 159 9.57 34.68 18.98
N THR A 160 10.56 35.48 19.39
CA THR A 160 10.90 36.75 18.72
C THR A 160 11.85 36.46 17.55
N THR A 161 11.41 36.67 16.31
CA THR A 161 12.29 36.62 15.14
C THR A 161 13.05 37.95 15.03
N SER A 162 14.38 37.90 15.15
CA SER A 162 15.23 39.06 14.86
C SER A 162 15.38 39.21 13.35
N ALA A 163 14.64 40.17 12.78
CA ALA A 163 14.83 40.62 11.41
C ALA A 163 16.11 41.48 11.32
N THR A 164 17.09 41.03 10.54
CA THR A 164 18.24 41.84 10.15
C THR A 164 17.80 42.93 9.16
N LYS A 165 17.92 44.19 9.62
CA LYS A 165 17.68 45.42 8.84
C LYS A 165 18.74 45.58 7.75
N GLY A 166 18.32 45.64 6.49
CA GLY A 166 19.06 46.25 5.38
C GLY A 166 18.48 47.64 5.09
N ALA A 167 19.35 48.64 5.05
CA ALA A 167 19.05 50.06 4.97
C ALA A 167 18.32 50.49 3.69
N GLY A 168 17.39 51.45 3.81
CA GLY A 168 16.96 52.31 2.72
C GLY A 168 17.41 53.76 2.99
N PRO A 169 17.59 54.60 1.95
CA PRO A 169 17.77 56.03 2.16
C PRO A 169 16.42 56.77 2.20
N GLU A 170 16.47 57.88 2.91
CA GLU A 170 15.39 58.73 3.40
C GLU A 170 14.79 59.72 2.37
N ALA A 171 13.73 60.39 2.86
CA ALA A 171 13.22 61.74 2.58
C ALA A 171 11.86 61.76 1.84
N SER A 172 10.86 62.57 2.20
CA SER A 172 10.62 63.46 3.34
C SER A 172 9.15 63.93 3.24
N SER A 173 8.58 64.27 4.39
CA SER A 173 7.23 64.81 4.64
C SER A 173 6.78 66.00 3.80
N GLY A 174 5.46 66.13 3.60
CA GLY A 174 4.82 67.39 3.18
C GLY A 174 3.28 67.33 3.22
N SER A 175 2.70 67.85 4.29
CA SER A 175 1.25 68.07 4.50
C SER A 175 0.69 69.24 3.68
N GLY A 176 -0.58 69.17 3.24
CA GLY A 176 -1.30 70.35 2.75
C GLY A 176 -2.78 70.09 2.45
N ARG A 177 -3.68 70.72 3.21
CA ARG A 177 -5.14 70.76 3.07
C ARG A 177 -5.59 71.83 2.07
N SER A 178 -6.57 71.51 1.23
CA SER A 178 -7.69 72.35 0.69
C SER A 178 -8.24 71.62 -0.54
N GLY A 179 -9.53 71.54 -0.91
CA GLY A 179 -10.71 72.34 -0.65
C GLY A 179 -11.52 72.36 -1.96
N ALA A 180 -12.73 71.77 -1.94
CA ALA A 180 -13.89 72.03 -2.81
C ALA A 180 -13.85 71.83 -4.35
N ALA A 181 -15.04 71.37 -4.82
CA ALA A 181 -15.73 71.68 -6.08
C ALA A 181 -15.66 70.69 -7.27
N LYS A 182 -16.80 69.99 -7.40
CA LYS A 182 -17.51 69.47 -8.58
C LYS A 182 -16.96 69.79 -9.99
N GLY A 183 -16.92 68.75 -10.83
CA GLY A 183 -17.13 68.84 -12.27
C GLY A 183 -16.39 67.73 -13.04
N GLY A 184 -17.10 66.77 -13.63
CA GLY A 184 -16.43 65.76 -14.46
C GLY A 184 -17.28 64.59 -14.93
N SER A 185 -18.10 64.86 -15.95
CA SER A 185 -18.54 63.97 -17.04
C SER A 185 -18.37 62.45 -16.88
N SER A 186 -19.50 61.76 -16.82
CA SER A 186 -19.65 60.31 -16.97
C SER A 186 -19.34 59.86 -18.41
N GLY A 187 -18.10 59.42 -18.65
CA GLY A 187 -17.74 58.64 -19.83
C GLY A 187 -17.87 57.14 -19.52
N SER A 188 -18.98 56.54 -19.95
CA SER A 188 -19.22 55.10 -19.90
C SER A 188 -18.17 54.34 -20.72
N SER A 189 -17.17 53.79 -20.05
CA SER A 189 -16.40 52.66 -20.60
C SER A 189 -17.04 51.39 -20.08
N LYS A 190 -17.93 50.81 -20.90
CA LYS A 190 -18.51 49.48 -20.67
C LYS A 190 -17.35 48.49 -20.50
N SER A 191 -17.03 48.16 -19.24
CA SER A 191 -16.34 46.92 -18.91
C SER A 191 -17.18 45.80 -19.49
N ARG A 192 -16.67 45.20 -20.57
CA ARG A 192 -17.22 44.01 -21.19
C ARG A 192 -17.11 42.93 -20.11
N ARG A 193 -18.18 42.71 -19.33
CA ARG A 193 -18.34 41.55 -18.47
C ARG A 193 -18.13 40.34 -19.39
N LYS A 194 -16.94 39.75 -19.38
CA LYS A 194 -16.73 38.40 -19.91
C LYS A 194 -17.72 37.54 -19.14
N THR A 195 -18.70 36.96 -19.83
CA THR A 195 -19.51 35.88 -19.30
C THR A 195 -18.52 34.85 -18.72
N LYS A 196 -18.62 34.58 -17.42
CA LYS A 196 -17.80 33.57 -16.74
C LYS A 196 -18.00 32.29 -17.57
N LYS A 197 -16.95 31.80 -18.23
CA LYS A 197 -16.95 30.44 -18.80
C LYS A 197 -17.35 29.53 -17.64
N ASP A 198 -18.22 28.55 -17.86
CA ASP A 198 -18.54 27.56 -16.83
C ASP A 198 -17.25 26.76 -16.52
N CYS A 199 -16.51 27.20 -15.50
CA CYS A 199 -15.30 26.54 -15.03
C CYS A 199 -15.69 25.42 -14.06
N TRP A 200 -15.08 24.25 -14.22
CA TRP A 200 -15.25 23.17 -13.25
C TRP A 200 -14.52 23.49 -11.96
N ARG A 201 -15.22 23.31 -10.83
CA ARG A 201 -14.71 23.62 -9.49
C ARG A 201 -14.09 22.38 -8.86
N VAL A 202 -12.86 22.48 -8.39
CA VAL A 202 -12.09 21.37 -7.80
C VAL A 202 -11.67 21.72 -6.39
N ASN A 203 -12.12 20.94 -5.42
CA ASN A 203 -11.71 21.08 -4.03
C ASN A 203 -10.37 20.39 -3.80
N THR A 204 -9.36 21.13 -3.35
CA THR A 204 -8.02 20.60 -3.03
C THR A 204 -7.68 20.69 -1.54
N SER A 205 -8.67 20.99 -0.68
CA SER A 205 -8.46 21.12 0.77
C SER A 205 -8.01 19.81 1.44
N ALA A 206 -8.28 18.66 0.81
CA ALA A 206 -7.87 17.34 1.26
C ALA A 206 -6.52 16.87 0.65
N VAL A 207 -5.76 17.78 0.03
CA VAL A 207 -4.41 17.51 -0.50
C VAL A 207 -3.37 18.01 0.49
N LEU A 208 -2.94 17.13 1.40
CA LEU A 208 -2.07 17.52 2.53
C LEU A 208 -0.57 17.50 2.18
N LYS A 209 -0.17 16.70 1.19
CA LYS A 209 1.22 16.60 0.72
C LYS A 209 1.46 17.55 -0.46
N LYS A 210 2.69 18.10 -0.53
CA LYS A 210 3.14 18.95 -1.65
C LYS A 210 3.13 18.23 -3.01
N THR A 211 3.16 16.90 -2.99
CA THR A 211 3.48 16.05 -4.14
C THR A 211 2.50 16.19 -5.31
N PRO A 212 1.18 15.90 -5.20
CA PRO A 212 0.27 16.15 -6.32
C PRO A 212 -0.10 17.63 -6.47
N LYS A 213 0.18 18.47 -5.46
CA LYS A 213 -0.25 19.88 -5.46
C LYS A 213 0.35 20.64 -6.64
N LYS A 214 1.64 20.47 -6.92
CA LYS A 214 2.30 21.13 -8.06
C LYS A 214 1.73 20.72 -9.40
N LEU A 215 1.43 19.44 -9.59
CA LEU A 215 0.78 18.95 -10.80
C LEU A 215 -0.64 19.52 -10.94
N LEU A 216 -1.40 19.56 -9.84
CA LEU A 216 -2.72 20.19 -9.81
C LEU A 216 -2.62 21.68 -10.15
N ASP A 217 -1.66 22.41 -9.58
CA ASP A 217 -1.47 23.84 -9.89
C ASP A 217 -1.23 24.03 -11.41
N VAL A 218 -0.38 23.20 -12.04
CA VAL A 218 -0.16 23.21 -13.51
C VAL A 218 -1.45 22.96 -14.29
N ILE A 219 -2.28 22.00 -13.87
CA ILE A 219 -3.54 21.66 -14.57
C ILE A 219 -4.60 22.75 -14.35
N LEU A 220 -4.72 23.25 -13.13
CA LEU A 220 -5.77 24.16 -12.69
C LEU A 220 -5.51 25.61 -13.12
N GLU A 221 -4.28 25.95 -13.52
CA GLU A 221 -3.96 27.22 -14.20
C GLU A 221 -4.61 27.33 -15.60
N GLY A 222 -5.12 26.22 -16.16
CA GLY A 222 -5.84 26.20 -17.44
C GLY A 222 -7.20 26.92 -17.42
N GLU A 223 -7.74 27.23 -18.61
CA GLU A 223 -8.94 28.09 -18.76
C GLU A 223 -10.26 27.52 -18.20
N CYS A 224 -10.30 26.23 -17.81
CA CYS A 224 -11.54 25.49 -17.52
C CYS A 224 -11.68 25.07 -16.05
N TRP A 225 -10.83 25.56 -15.15
CA TRP A 225 -10.78 25.10 -13.76
C TRP A 225 -10.88 26.26 -12.75
N GLU A 226 -11.50 25.99 -11.60
CA GLU A 226 -11.53 26.87 -10.43
C GLU A 226 -11.11 26.06 -9.20
N GLN A 227 -9.97 26.40 -8.61
CA GLN A 227 -9.46 25.73 -7.41
C GLN A 227 -10.15 26.27 -6.14
N VAL A 228 -10.55 25.37 -5.25
CA VAL A 228 -11.19 25.69 -3.96
C VAL A 228 -10.45 24.98 -2.83
N GLU A 229 -9.99 25.74 -1.82
CA GLU A 229 -9.25 25.19 -0.67
C GLU A 229 -10.08 25.15 0.63
N SER A 230 -11.39 25.44 0.57
CA SER A 230 -12.28 25.38 1.74
C SER A 230 -12.82 23.95 1.96
N PRO A 231 -12.56 23.30 3.11
CA PRO A 231 -13.15 21.98 3.42
C PRO A 231 -14.68 22.00 3.62
N ALA A 232 -15.29 23.17 3.70
CA ALA A 232 -16.73 23.37 3.91
C ALA A 232 -17.47 23.75 2.63
N ASP A 233 -16.76 23.92 1.50
CA ASP A 233 -17.42 24.18 0.22
C ASP A 233 -18.04 22.88 -0.29
N ASP A 234 -19.35 22.90 -0.45
CA ASP A 234 -20.21 21.79 -0.90
C ASP A 234 -20.59 21.91 -2.39
N LYS A 235 -19.98 22.82 -3.15
CA LYS A 235 -20.35 23.13 -4.55
C LYS A 235 -19.24 22.81 -5.54
N CYS A 236 -18.30 21.96 -5.15
CA CYS A 236 -17.23 21.50 -6.03
C CYS A 236 -17.73 20.31 -6.86
N HIS A 237 -17.28 20.24 -8.12
CA HIS A 237 -17.60 19.12 -9.00
C HIS A 237 -16.70 17.91 -8.67
N ILE A 238 -15.44 18.18 -8.31
CA ILE A 238 -14.48 17.18 -7.87
C ILE A 238 -13.96 17.54 -6.48
N TYR A 239 -13.92 16.57 -5.58
CA TYR A 239 -13.22 16.63 -4.31
C TYR A 239 -11.96 15.78 -4.40
N PHE A 240 -10.83 16.44 -4.63
CA PHE A 240 -9.57 15.75 -4.81
C PHE A 240 -8.94 15.44 -3.45
N VAL A 241 -8.81 14.15 -3.15
CA VAL A 241 -8.29 13.63 -1.89
C VAL A 241 -6.89 13.08 -2.10
N TRP A 242 -5.95 13.55 -1.27
CA TRP A 242 -4.61 12.97 -1.20
C TRP A 242 -4.08 12.93 0.23
N ASP A 243 -4.00 11.71 0.77
CA ASP A 243 -3.41 11.41 2.08
C ASP A 243 -4.15 12.03 3.28
N SER A 244 -5.46 12.28 3.14
CA SER A 244 -6.31 12.82 4.21
C SER A 244 -7.20 11.73 4.82
N LYS A 245 -6.68 11.03 5.84
CA LYS A 245 -7.47 10.07 6.64
C LYS A 245 -8.70 10.76 7.26
N SER A 246 -8.54 11.97 7.77
CA SER A 246 -9.65 12.73 8.38
C SER A 246 -10.75 13.14 7.39
N PHE A 247 -10.45 13.25 6.08
CA PHE A 247 -11.47 13.50 5.06
C PHE A 247 -12.21 12.22 4.68
N LEU A 248 -11.50 11.11 4.50
CA LEU A 248 -12.11 9.81 4.22
C LEU A 248 -12.97 9.30 5.38
N SER A 249 -12.50 9.47 6.62
CA SER A 249 -13.26 9.12 7.83
C SER A 249 -14.60 9.84 7.92
N ARG A 250 -14.56 11.13 7.59
CA ARG A 250 -15.72 12.00 7.51
C ARG A 250 -16.75 11.43 6.52
N LEU A 251 -16.31 10.89 5.39
CA LEU A 251 -17.16 10.30 4.37
C LEU A 251 -17.63 8.86 4.67
N GLY A 252 -17.33 8.32 5.85
CA GLY A 252 -17.72 6.95 6.20
C GLY A 252 -16.91 5.86 5.49
N TYR A 253 -15.71 6.17 4.98
CA TYR A 253 -14.85 5.15 4.38
C TYR A 253 -14.37 4.12 5.42
N PRO A 254 -14.31 2.82 5.09
CA PRO A 254 -13.95 1.75 6.02
C PRO A 254 -12.53 1.94 6.53
N GLY A 255 -12.29 1.52 7.77
CA GLY A 255 -10.96 1.56 8.38
C GLY A 255 -10.48 2.90 8.92
N VAL A 256 -11.29 3.97 8.82
CA VAL A 256 -10.89 5.30 9.30
C VAL A 256 -11.84 5.84 10.38
N ARG A 257 -11.41 5.74 11.65
CA ARG A 257 -12.20 6.20 12.81
C ARG A 257 -12.25 7.73 12.93
N GLY A 258 -13.47 8.28 13.00
CA GLY A 258 -13.75 9.70 13.22
C GLY A 258 -15.25 9.92 13.47
N GLY A 259 -15.57 10.77 14.45
CA GLY A 259 -16.87 10.82 15.13
C GLY A 259 -17.79 11.98 14.77
N ASP A 260 -17.64 12.59 13.60
CA ASP A 260 -18.50 13.70 13.17
C ASP A 260 -19.16 13.42 11.83
N SER A 261 -20.49 13.47 11.79
CA SER A 261 -21.29 13.35 10.57
C SER A 261 -20.89 14.41 9.54
N VAL A 262 -20.55 13.99 8.34
CA VAL A 262 -20.29 14.89 7.22
C VAL A 262 -21.57 15.56 6.72
N ALA A 263 -21.46 16.84 6.38
CA ALA A 263 -22.39 17.48 5.45
C ALA A 263 -22.32 16.69 4.14
N GLN A 264 -23.37 15.90 3.85
CA GLN A 264 -23.47 15.05 2.67
C GLN A 264 -22.95 15.81 1.45
N LEU A 265 -21.94 15.24 0.77
CA LEU A 265 -21.47 15.82 -0.49
C LEU A 265 -22.66 15.81 -1.48
N PRO A 266 -22.70 16.73 -2.45
CA PRO A 266 -23.71 16.64 -3.51
C PRO A 266 -23.67 15.27 -4.18
N GLU A 267 -24.83 14.75 -4.57
CA GLU A 267 -24.94 13.49 -5.33
C GLU A 267 -24.15 13.53 -6.65
N SER A 268 -23.96 14.72 -7.23
CA SER A 268 -23.19 14.94 -8.46
C SER A 268 -21.69 15.12 -8.24
N ALA A 269 -21.20 15.08 -7.00
CA ALA A 269 -19.80 15.32 -6.68
C ALA A 269 -18.95 14.06 -6.86
N TRP A 270 -17.79 14.23 -7.51
CA TRP A 270 -16.82 13.17 -7.71
C TRP A 270 -15.71 13.16 -6.67
N ILE A 271 -15.28 11.97 -6.28
CA ILE A 271 -14.12 11.74 -5.40
C ILE A 271 -13.09 10.90 -6.16
N ASN A 272 -11.82 11.26 -6.09
CA ASN A 272 -10.72 10.55 -6.79
C ASN A 272 -10.24 9.27 -6.06
N ARG A 273 -11.13 8.57 -5.36
CA ARG A 273 -10.84 7.37 -4.56
C ARG A 273 -12.00 6.39 -4.63
N LEU A 274 -11.72 5.14 -5.00
CA LEU A 274 -12.64 4.03 -4.83
C LEU A 274 -12.37 3.37 -3.46
N PRO A 275 -13.41 3.13 -2.63
CA PRO A 275 -13.32 2.26 -1.46
C PRO A 275 -12.71 0.89 -1.80
N GLY A 276 -11.90 0.32 -0.91
CA GLY A 276 -11.27 -1.01 -1.07
C GLY A 276 -10.10 -1.10 -2.06
N MET A 277 -10.00 -0.19 -3.04
CA MET A 277 -8.96 -0.25 -4.08
C MET A 277 -7.54 -0.17 -3.52
N GLY A 278 -7.33 0.58 -2.43
CA GLY A 278 -6.03 0.70 -1.78
C GLY A 278 -5.52 -0.63 -1.21
N GLN A 279 -6.40 -1.36 -0.54
CA GLN A 279 -6.12 -2.67 0.06
C GLN A 279 -5.92 -3.74 -1.00
N LEU A 280 -6.71 -3.66 -2.08
CA LEU A 280 -6.65 -4.62 -3.18
C LEU A 280 -5.38 -4.49 -4.03
N CYS A 281 -4.82 -3.27 -4.13
CA CYS A 281 -3.55 -3.03 -4.79
C CYS A 281 -2.32 -3.50 -3.98
N ASP A 282 -2.49 -4.05 -2.78
CA ASP A 282 -1.41 -4.77 -2.09
C ASP A 282 -0.97 -6.00 -2.90
N LYS A 283 0.32 -6.31 -2.90
CA LYS A 283 0.88 -7.37 -3.76
C LYS A 283 0.32 -8.76 -3.45
N VAL A 284 0.11 -9.09 -2.18
CA VAL A 284 -0.42 -10.39 -1.77
C VAL A 284 -1.91 -10.46 -2.12
N ASN A 285 -2.66 -9.40 -1.83
CA ASN A 285 -4.10 -9.36 -2.08
C ASN A 285 -4.42 -9.39 -3.58
N MET A 286 -3.66 -8.65 -4.38
CA MET A 286 -3.73 -8.71 -5.84
C MET A 286 -3.37 -10.10 -6.37
N ALA A 287 -2.29 -10.71 -5.85
CA ALA A 287 -1.89 -12.04 -6.26
C ALA A 287 -2.95 -13.10 -5.91
N LEU A 288 -3.69 -12.94 -4.80
CA LEU A 288 -4.83 -13.79 -4.47
C LEU A 288 -5.95 -13.65 -5.53
N ALA A 289 -6.33 -12.42 -5.87
CA ALA A 289 -7.36 -12.15 -6.89
C ALA A 289 -6.99 -12.76 -8.24
N LEU A 290 -5.77 -12.47 -8.72
CA LEU A 290 -5.27 -12.95 -10.00
C LEU A 290 -5.13 -14.47 -10.04
N ARG A 291 -4.68 -15.11 -8.94
CA ARG A 291 -4.57 -16.58 -8.90
C ARG A 291 -5.90 -17.28 -8.82
N PHE A 292 -6.89 -16.67 -8.16
CA PHE A 292 -8.25 -17.20 -8.18
C PHE A 292 -8.76 -17.23 -9.62
N LEU A 293 -8.70 -16.09 -10.32
CA LEU A 293 -9.19 -16.02 -11.70
C LEU A 293 -8.33 -16.85 -12.68
N GLN A 294 -7.01 -16.94 -12.47
CA GLN A 294 -6.14 -17.83 -13.26
C GLN A 294 -6.55 -19.31 -13.17
N ARG A 295 -7.13 -19.76 -12.05
CA ARG A 295 -7.62 -21.15 -11.93
C ARG A 295 -8.92 -21.36 -12.68
N LEU A 296 -9.75 -20.33 -12.80
CA LEU A 296 -11.01 -20.38 -13.54
C LEU A 296 -10.79 -20.13 -15.04
N TRP A 297 -9.74 -19.38 -15.40
CA TRP A 297 -9.51 -18.91 -16.76
C TRP A 297 -8.02 -18.88 -17.17
N PRO A 298 -7.32 -20.03 -17.15
CA PRO A 298 -5.85 -20.08 -17.25
C PRO A 298 -5.27 -19.52 -18.56
N GLU A 299 -5.98 -19.65 -19.68
CA GLU A 299 -5.53 -19.24 -21.01
C GLU A 299 -5.40 -17.72 -21.17
N LYS A 300 -6.12 -16.93 -20.37
CA LYS A 300 -6.01 -15.47 -20.38
C LYS A 300 -4.91 -14.94 -19.47
N PHE A 301 -4.45 -15.72 -18.52
CA PHE A 301 -3.45 -15.30 -17.53
C PHE A 301 -2.00 -15.46 -18.02
N ARG A 302 -1.77 -15.49 -19.33
CA ARG A 302 -0.42 -15.56 -19.93
C ARG A 302 0.45 -14.34 -19.59
N PHE A 303 -0.17 -13.23 -19.23
CA PHE A 303 0.50 -12.00 -18.81
C PHE A 303 0.95 -12.00 -17.33
N TRP A 304 0.58 -13.02 -16.53
CA TRP A 304 0.90 -13.09 -15.11
C TRP A 304 1.98 -14.14 -14.83
N PRO A 305 3.18 -13.75 -14.34
CA PRO A 305 4.22 -14.72 -14.05
C PRO A 305 3.85 -15.59 -12.84
N LYS A 306 4.20 -16.88 -12.91
CA LYS A 306 3.98 -17.87 -11.83
C LYS A 306 4.46 -17.33 -10.48
N SER A 307 3.60 -17.41 -9.47
CA SER A 307 3.85 -16.82 -8.16
C SER A 307 3.51 -17.75 -6.99
N TRP A 308 4.09 -17.44 -5.83
CA TRP A 308 3.92 -18.14 -4.56
C TRP A 308 3.75 -17.11 -3.45
N LEU A 309 2.80 -17.37 -2.55
CA LEU A 309 2.52 -16.52 -1.39
C LEU A 309 3.32 -17.01 -0.20
N LEU A 310 4.16 -16.16 0.37
CA LEU A 310 4.97 -16.47 1.54
C LEU A 310 4.33 -15.85 2.79
N PRO A 311 4.39 -16.52 3.96
CA PRO A 311 5.14 -17.76 4.21
C PRO A 311 4.44 -19.06 3.81
N ASP A 312 3.13 -19.02 3.52
CA ASP A 312 2.27 -20.20 3.40
C ASP A 312 2.70 -21.22 2.34
N GLU A 313 3.30 -20.76 1.24
CA GLU A 313 3.73 -21.61 0.12
C GLU A 313 5.24 -21.73 -0.01
N THR A 314 5.98 -21.47 1.07
CA THR A 314 7.44 -21.61 1.10
C THR A 314 7.88 -23.02 0.68
N ASP A 315 7.17 -24.07 1.13
CA ASP A 315 7.51 -25.45 0.79
C ASP A 315 7.27 -25.77 -0.70
N LYS A 316 6.18 -25.24 -1.27
CA LYS A 316 5.91 -25.37 -2.71
C LYS A 316 6.98 -24.65 -3.55
N LEU A 317 7.43 -23.48 -3.08
CA LEU A 317 8.51 -22.73 -3.72
C LEU A 317 9.84 -23.49 -3.62
N ARG A 318 10.17 -24.07 -2.45
CA ARG A 318 11.36 -24.92 -2.26
C ARG A 318 11.36 -26.11 -3.21
N GLU A 319 10.24 -26.82 -3.31
CA GLU A 319 10.11 -27.96 -4.21
C GLU A 319 10.32 -27.53 -5.67
N TRP A 320 9.74 -26.39 -6.07
CA TRP A 320 9.89 -25.86 -7.41
C TRP A 320 11.34 -25.48 -7.73
N LEU A 321 12.03 -24.76 -6.83
CA LEU A 321 13.45 -24.41 -6.96
C LEU A 321 14.35 -25.65 -7.00
N GLY A 322 14.00 -26.71 -6.25
CA GLY A 322 14.71 -27.99 -6.29
C GLY A 322 14.61 -28.70 -7.65
N LYS A 323 13.44 -28.59 -8.32
CA LYS A 323 13.18 -29.18 -9.64
C LYS A 323 13.72 -28.33 -10.80
N HIS A 324 13.77 -27.01 -10.67
CA HIS A 324 14.10 -26.07 -11.75
C HIS A 324 15.46 -25.42 -11.53
N LYS A 325 16.52 -26.23 -11.59
CA LYS A 325 17.90 -25.75 -11.41
C LYS A 325 18.26 -24.72 -12.49
N GLY A 326 18.63 -23.51 -12.07
CA GLY A 326 19.01 -22.41 -12.95
C GLY A 326 17.91 -21.37 -13.19
N ASP A 327 16.67 -21.67 -12.81
CA ASP A 327 15.63 -20.66 -12.79
C ASP A 327 15.83 -19.67 -11.62
N THR A 328 15.35 -18.44 -11.81
CA THR A 328 15.45 -17.36 -10.82
C THR A 328 14.06 -16.94 -10.39
N VAL A 329 13.88 -16.68 -9.09
CA VAL A 329 12.68 -16.06 -8.54
C VAL A 329 13.00 -14.67 -8.00
N ILE A 330 12.07 -13.74 -8.15
CA ILE A 330 12.10 -12.42 -7.51
C ILE A 330 11.15 -12.45 -6.32
N VAL A 331 11.65 -12.11 -5.14
CA VAL A 331 10.87 -12.03 -3.90
C VAL A 331 10.60 -10.57 -3.59
N LYS A 332 9.32 -10.24 -3.45
CA LYS A 332 8.82 -8.89 -3.23
C LYS A 332 8.07 -8.84 -1.88
N PRO A 333 8.42 -7.95 -0.94
CA PRO A 333 7.63 -7.74 0.29
C PRO A 333 6.20 -7.27 -0.01
N SER A 334 5.20 -7.66 0.79
CA SER A 334 3.79 -7.29 0.57
C SER A 334 3.56 -5.78 0.63
N ASP A 335 4.02 -5.15 1.72
CA ASP A 335 3.87 -3.72 2.02
C ASP A 335 4.99 -2.84 1.41
N GLY A 336 5.98 -3.47 0.78
CA GLY A 336 7.13 -2.75 0.27
C GLY A 336 6.81 -1.97 -1.00
N SER A 337 7.43 -0.79 -1.08
CA SER A 337 7.42 0.08 -2.25
C SER A 337 8.85 0.52 -2.58
N LEU A 338 9.04 1.28 -3.66
CA LEU A 338 10.32 1.90 -4.01
C LEU A 338 11.48 0.92 -4.28
N GLY A 339 11.19 -0.38 -4.46
CA GLY A 339 12.18 -1.42 -4.66
C GLY A 339 12.87 -1.92 -3.37
N GLU A 340 12.45 -1.43 -2.20
CA GLU A 340 13.05 -1.84 -0.93
C GLU A 340 12.72 -3.29 -0.60
N GLY A 341 13.71 -4.02 -0.07
CA GLY A 341 13.52 -5.40 0.35
C GLY A 341 13.45 -6.43 -0.78
N ILE A 342 13.37 -6.02 -2.04
CA ILE A 342 13.34 -6.94 -3.19
C ILE A 342 14.68 -7.65 -3.34
N PHE A 343 14.63 -8.97 -3.58
CA PHE A 343 15.82 -9.75 -3.92
C PHE A 343 15.51 -10.85 -4.94
N LEU A 344 16.54 -11.31 -5.62
CA LEU A 344 16.49 -12.49 -6.48
C LEU A 344 17.00 -13.71 -5.72
N ALA A 345 16.42 -14.89 -5.93
CA ALA A 345 16.90 -16.16 -5.40
C ALA A 345 16.98 -17.23 -6.50
N GLN A 346 18.02 -18.06 -6.47
CA GLN A 346 18.27 -19.09 -7.50
C GLN A 346 18.33 -20.52 -6.96
N SER A 347 18.25 -20.69 -5.64
CA SER A 347 18.21 -22.00 -4.98
C SER A 347 17.49 -21.92 -3.64
N CYS A 348 17.12 -23.08 -3.07
CA CYS A 348 16.51 -23.13 -1.73
C CYS A 348 17.42 -22.52 -0.66
N SER A 349 18.71 -22.88 -0.66
CA SER A 349 19.68 -22.35 0.31
C SER A 349 19.87 -20.84 0.18
N ASP A 350 19.88 -20.33 -1.07
CA ASP A 350 19.97 -18.88 -1.33
C ASP A 350 18.70 -18.13 -0.88
N LEU A 351 17.51 -18.71 -1.11
CA LEU A 351 16.25 -18.18 -0.60
C LEU A 351 16.25 -18.09 0.93
N GLU A 352 16.63 -19.17 1.62
CA GLU A 352 16.64 -19.23 3.08
C GLU A 352 17.64 -18.25 3.67
N ALA A 353 18.86 -18.19 3.13
CA ALA A 353 19.87 -17.24 3.58
C ALA A 353 19.40 -15.78 3.43
N LYS A 354 18.72 -15.45 2.32
CA LYS A 354 18.22 -14.09 2.06
C LYS A 354 17.00 -13.72 2.91
N LEU A 355 16.11 -14.68 3.20
CA LEU A 355 15.01 -14.48 4.14
C LEU A 355 15.55 -14.26 5.57
N LEU A 356 16.51 -15.07 6.00
CA LEU A 356 17.15 -14.94 7.32
C LEU A 356 17.91 -13.61 7.48
N ALA A 357 18.56 -13.13 6.42
CA ALA A 357 19.22 -11.83 6.39
C ALA A 357 18.25 -10.64 6.48
N LYS A 358 16.93 -10.88 6.52
CA LYS A 358 15.90 -9.87 6.72
C LYS A 358 15.10 -10.14 8.00
N PRO A 359 15.72 -10.02 9.20
CA PRO A 359 15.04 -10.26 10.47
C PRO A 359 13.87 -9.28 10.71
N GLN A 360 13.84 -8.14 10.01
CA GLN A 360 12.70 -7.23 10.01
C GLN A 360 11.43 -7.85 9.42
N TRP A 361 11.55 -8.92 8.62
CA TRP A 361 10.45 -9.71 8.05
C TRP A 361 10.05 -10.85 8.99
N GLY A 362 9.89 -10.58 10.29
CA GLY A 362 9.64 -11.59 11.33
C GLY A 362 8.50 -12.58 11.06
N ALA A 363 8.26 -13.52 11.99
CA ALA A 363 7.20 -14.53 11.84
C ALA A 363 5.84 -13.88 11.51
N GLY A 364 5.29 -14.21 10.33
CA GLY A 364 4.05 -13.62 9.79
C GLY A 364 4.24 -12.58 8.68
N PHE A 365 5.47 -12.30 8.24
CA PHE A 365 5.71 -11.37 7.12
C PHE A 365 5.20 -11.91 5.78
N GLY A 366 4.30 -11.16 5.15
CA GLY A 366 3.77 -11.46 3.82
C GLY A 366 4.76 -11.08 2.71
N ALA A 367 5.03 -12.01 1.79
CA ALA A 367 5.78 -11.70 0.58
C ALA A 367 5.22 -12.45 -0.64
N LEU A 368 5.42 -11.86 -1.81
CA LEU A 368 5.13 -12.49 -3.09
C LEU A 368 6.45 -12.90 -3.73
N ALA A 369 6.67 -14.21 -3.86
CA ALA A 369 7.71 -14.75 -4.72
C ALA A 369 7.13 -14.96 -6.12
N GLN A 370 7.88 -14.60 -7.16
CA GLN A 370 7.42 -14.70 -8.54
C GLN A 370 8.56 -15.16 -9.44
N ARG A 371 8.26 -15.96 -10.47
CA ARG A 371 9.25 -16.33 -11.48
C ARG A 371 9.81 -15.06 -12.12
N TYR A 372 11.14 -14.91 -12.11
CA TYR A 372 11.80 -13.79 -12.75
C TYR A 372 11.77 -13.98 -14.28
N LEU A 373 11.54 -12.90 -15.02
CA LEU A 373 11.50 -12.90 -16.49
C LEU A 373 12.91 -12.64 -17.05
N PRO A 374 13.63 -13.67 -17.56
CA PRO A 374 15.05 -13.55 -17.89
C PRO A 374 15.33 -12.87 -19.23
N LYS A 375 14.31 -12.73 -20.10
CA LYS A 375 14.43 -12.18 -21.44
C LYS A 375 13.51 -10.96 -21.65
N PRO A 376 13.72 -9.86 -20.90
CA PRO A 376 12.98 -8.63 -21.13
C PRO A 376 13.33 -8.04 -22.51
N LEU A 377 12.43 -7.26 -23.08
CA LEU A 377 12.77 -6.35 -24.16
C LEU A 377 13.81 -5.36 -23.65
N LEU A 378 14.82 -5.09 -24.47
CA LEU A 378 15.89 -4.14 -24.17
C LEU A 378 15.90 -3.05 -25.23
N ILE A 379 16.08 -1.80 -24.79
CA ILE A 379 16.42 -0.67 -25.67
C ILE A 379 17.81 -0.16 -25.24
N GLY A 380 18.75 -0.08 -26.18
CA GLY A 380 20.14 0.27 -25.88
C GLY A 380 20.84 -0.71 -24.91
N GLY A 381 20.34 -1.95 -24.82
CA GLY A 381 20.82 -2.97 -23.88
C GLY A 381 20.37 -2.76 -22.42
N LEU A 382 19.46 -1.82 -22.15
CA LEU A 382 18.93 -1.56 -20.82
C LEU A 382 17.55 -2.20 -20.65
N LYS A 383 17.34 -2.85 -19.49
CA LYS A 383 16.02 -3.32 -19.05
C LYS A 383 15.16 -2.12 -18.65
N PHE A 384 13.87 -2.17 -18.94
CA PHE A 384 12.92 -1.15 -18.51
C PHE A 384 11.56 -1.77 -18.22
N ASP A 385 10.73 -1.05 -17.48
CA ASP A 385 9.31 -1.35 -17.36
C ASP A 385 8.46 -0.16 -17.79
N LEU A 386 7.17 -0.42 -17.98
CA LEU A 386 6.16 0.56 -18.32
C LEU A 386 5.25 0.82 -17.13
N ARG A 387 4.99 2.08 -16.86
CA ARG A 387 3.87 2.55 -16.04
C ARG A 387 2.77 3.01 -16.98
N LEU A 388 1.71 2.21 -17.07
CA LEU A 388 0.47 2.58 -17.74
C LEU A 388 -0.45 3.28 -16.74
N TYR A 389 -1.24 4.25 -17.20
CA TYR A 389 -2.23 4.93 -16.38
C TYR A 389 -3.62 4.49 -16.80
N VAL A 390 -4.39 3.97 -15.84
CA VAL A 390 -5.76 3.49 -16.04
C VAL A 390 -6.69 4.31 -15.16
N VAL A 391 -7.83 4.75 -15.70
CA VAL A 391 -8.85 5.49 -14.95
C VAL A 391 -10.07 4.61 -14.83
N VAL A 392 -10.46 4.26 -13.61
CA VAL A 392 -11.72 3.57 -13.31
C VAL A 392 -12.73 4.63 -12.88
N THR A 393 -13.89 4.70 -13.52
CA THR A 393 -14.97 5.65 -13.18
C THR A 393 -16.20 4.99 -12.59
N SER A 394 -16.32 3.68 -12.74
CA SER A 394 -17.38 2.86 -12.14
C SER A 394 -16.91 1.42 -12.01
N THR A 395 -17.38 0.72 -10.98
CA THR A 395 -17.15 -0.72 -10.79
C THR A 395 -18.42 -1.56 -11.04
N ASP A 396 -19.58 -0.90 -11.16
CA ASP A 396 -20.87 -1.51 -11.49
C ASP A 396 -21.82 -0.50 -12.18
N PRO A 397 -22.04 -0.60 -13.52
CA PRO A 397 -21.29 -1.44 -14.45
C PRO A 397 -19.81 -1.01 -14.48
N LEU A 398 -18.90 -1.96 -14.72
CA LEU A 398 -17.47 -1.68 -14.79
C LEU A 398 -17.16 -0.74 -15.97
N ASN A 399 -16.59 0.44 -15.67
CA ASN A 399 -16.18 1.41 -16.68
C ASN A 399 -14.77 1.92 -16.38
N ALA A 400 -13.88 1.78 -17.37
CA ALA A 400 -12.49 2.22 -17.26
C ALA A 400 -11.86 2.60 -18.61
N TYR A 401 -10.79 3.38 -18.52
CA TYR A 401 -10.10 3.96 -19.67
C TYR A 401 -8.59 3.81 -19.53
N LEU A 402 -7.91 3.40 -20.60
CA LEU A 402 -6.46 3.33 -20.69
C LEU A 402 -5.91 4.62 -21.29
N CYS A 403 -4.99 5.28 -20.59
CA CYS A 403 -4.23 6.40 -21.12
C CYS A 403 -3.24 5.89 -22.19
N ARG A 404 -3.27 6.50 -23.38
CA ARG A 404 -2.34 6.22 -24.48
C ARG A 404 -0.91 6.67 -24.18
N GLU A 405 -0.74 7.53 -23.19
CA GLU A 405 0.58 7.95 -22.71
C GLU A 405 0.94 7.28 -21.37
N GLY A 406 2.22 7.06 -21.14
CA GLY A 406 2.75 6.36 -19.97
C GLY A 406 4.22 6.70 -19.70
N LEU A 407 4.83 6.03 -18.70
CA LEU A 407 6.25 6.21 -18.40
C LEU A 407 7.02 4.92 -18.65
N ALA A 408 8.05 4.97 -19.48
CA ALA A 408 9.09 3.95 -19.53
C ALA A 408 10.19 4.28 -18.52
N ARG A 409 10.52 3.36 -17.61
CA ARG A 409 11.53 3.55 -16.57
C ARG A 409 12.66 2.55 -16.74
N PHE A 410 13.86 3.06 -16.98
CA PHE A 410 15.01 2.26 -17.35
C PHE A 410 15.91 1.98 -16.14
N CYS A 411 16.45 0.76 -16.14
CA CYS A 411 17.68 0.42 -15.44
C CYS A 411 18.84 1.31 -15.93
N THR A 412 19.89 1.41 -15.12
CA THR A 412 21.07 2.25 -15.42
C THR A 412 22.33 1.44 -15.70
N THR A 413 22.25 0.11 -15.55
CA THR A 413 23.28 -0.85 -15.96
C THR A 413 22.73 -1.73 -17.08
N LYS A 414 23.57 -2.01 -18.08
CA LYS A 414 23.22 -2.94 -19.18
C LYS A 414 22.79 -4.29 -18.63
N TYR A 415 21.75 -4.85 -19.24
CA TYR A 415 21.12 -6.06 -18.77
C TYR A 415 21.94 -7.30 -19.13
N GLU A 416 22.09 -8.18 -18.14
CA GLU A 416 22.51 -9.56 -18.32
C GLU A 416 21.51 -10.47 -17.60
N ALA A 417 21.34 -11.70 -18.09
CA ALA A 417 20.51 -12.68 -17.41
C ALA A 417 21.03 -12.94 -15.98
N PRO A 418 20.14 -13.20 -15.00
CA PRO A 418 20.55 -13.35 -13.61
C PRO A 418 21.44 -14.58 -13.42
N THR A 419 22.54 -14.37 -12.72
CA THR A 419 23.53 -15.35 -12.26
C THR A 419 23.84 -15.08 -10.80
N ALA A 420 24.49 -16.02 -10.11
CA ALA A 420 24.91 -15.83 -8.72
C ALA A 420 25.81 -14.58 -8.56
N ALA A 421 26.53 -14.18 -9.61
CA ALA A 421 27.46 -13.05 -9.59
C ALA A 421 26.80 -11.68 -9.80
N ASN A 422 25.65 -11.62 -10.49
CA ASN A 422 24.97 -10.36 -10.81
C ASN A 422 23.59 -10.20 -10.14
N ALA A 423 23.05 -11.23 -9.49
CA ALA A 423 21.71 -11.21 -8.89
C ALA A 423 21.48 -10.12 -7.82
N ASN A 424 22.55 -9.57 -7.24
CA ASN A 424 22.50 -8.45 -6.29
C ASN A 424 22.69 -7.07 -6.95
N GLN A 425 22.89 -7.00 -8.27
CA GLN A 425 23.06 -5.74 -9.01
C GLN A 425 21.70 -5.09 -9.28
N HIS A 426 21.22 -4.34 -8.29
CA HIS A 426 19.89 -3.72 -8.34
C HIS A 426 19.68 -2.78 -9.55
N TYR A 427 20.70 -2.02 -9.96
CA TYR A 427 20.66 -1.13 -11.14
C TYR A 427 20.54 -1.85 -12.49
N MET A 428 20.72 -3.17 -12.52
CA MET A 428 20.55 -4.03 -13.70
C MET A 428 19.16 -4.68 -13.72
N HIS A 429 18.68 -5.12 -12.56
CA HIS A 429 17.49 -5.98 -12.47
C HIS A 429 16.22 -5.25 -12.02
N LEU A 430 16.32 -4.12 -11.32
CA LEU A 430 15.18 -3.36 -10.80
C LEU A 430 15.05 -2.03 -11.54
N THR A 431 13.88 -1.79 -12.12
CA THR A 431 13.54 -0.64 -12.99
C THR A 431 13.03 0.56 -12.19
N ASN A 432 12.76 0.39 -10.89
CA ASN A 432 12.19 1.44 -10.04
C ASN A 432 13.03 2.73 -10.11
N PHE A 433 12.35 3.86 -10.35
CA PHE A 433 12.98 5.18 -10.36
C PHE A 433 13.70 5.50 -9.05
N SER A 434 13.11 5.14 -7.90
CA SER A 434 13.70 5.34 -6.58
C SER A 434 15.04 4.64 -6.38
N VAL A 435 15.26 3.53 -7.09
CA VAL A 435 16.55 2.81 -7.11
C VAL A 435 17.46 3.52 -8.10
N ASN A 436 17.07 3.60 -9.37
CA ASN A 436 17.96 4.05 -10.45
C ASN A 436 18.34 5.53 -10.37
N LYS A 437 17.51 6.42 -9.79
CA LYS A 437 17.84 7.85 -9.65
C LYS A 437 19.14 8.12 -8.88
N LYS A 438 19.56 7.15 -8.05
CA LYS A 438 20.77 7.19 -7.23
C LYS A 438 22.02 6.76 -8.00
N SER A 439 21.85 6.09 -9.14
CA SER A 439 22.95 5.62 -9.96
C SER A 439 23.65 6.78 -10.65
N ALA A 440 24.98 6.73 -10.72
CA ALA A 440 25.76 7.66 -11.54
C ALA A 440 25.47 7.51 -13.05
N GLY A 441 24.88 6.37 -13.47
CA GLY A 441 24.43 6.14 -14.84
C GLY A 441 23.02 6.65 -15.15
N PHE A 442 22.37 7.34 -14.21
CA PHE A 442 21.04 7.90 -14.44
C PHE A 442 21.09 9.10 -15.37
N VAL A 443 20.42 9.01 -16.52
CA VAL A 443 20.37 10.07 -17.53
C VAL A 443 19.03 10.77 -17.45
N LYS A 444 19.03 12.10 -17.31
CA LYS A 444 17.80 12.91 -17.28
C LYS A 444 17.41 13.33 -18.69
N ALA A 445 16.10 13.44 -18.92
CA ALA A 445 15.59 13.98 -20.17
C ALA A 445 15.63 15.50 -20.15
N THR A 446 16.21 16.11 -21.19
CA THR A 446 16.10 17.55 -21.46
C THR A 446 14.91 17.87 -22.34
N ASP A 447 14.64 17.00 -23.31
CA ASP A 447 13.47 17.02 -24.18
C ASP A 447 12.73 15.67 -24.05
N PRO A 448 11.45 15.66 -23.63
CA PRO A 448 10.69 14.42 -23.51
C PRO A 448 10.39 13.76 -24.86
N PHE A 449 10.44 14.50 -25.98
CA PHE A 449 10.05 14.02 -27.30
C PHE A 449 11.22 13.62 -28.19
N ASP A 450 12.46 13.73 -27.70
CA ASP A 450 13.66 13.33 -28.42
C ASP A 450 13.62 11.82 -28.74
N PRO A 451 13.52 11.43 -30.03
CA PRO A 451 13.44 10.03 -30.43
C PRO A 451 14.73 9.26 -30.12
N ASP A 452 15.87 9.95 -30.08
CA ASP A 452 17.19 9.37 -29.79
C ASP A 452 17.53 9.44 -28.29
N SER A 453 16.55 9.80 -27.46
CA SER A 453 16.75 9.99 -26.03
C SER A 453 17.30 8.74 -25.35
N MET A 454 18.43 8.93 -24.68
CA MET A 454 19.03 7.94 -23.78
C MET A 454 18.62 8.14 -22.32
N ALA A 455 17.62 8.99 -22.06
CA ALA A 455 17.15 9.27 -20.71
C ALA A 455 16.66 7.99 -20.00
N SER A 456 16.88 7.90 -18.70
CA SER A 456 16.46 6.77 -17.87
C SER A 456 14.95 6.79 -17.55
N LYS A 457 14.23 7.82 -17.99
CA LYS A 457 12.78 7.97 -17.92
C LYS A 457 12.31 8.61 -19.22
N ARG A 458 11.33 7.99 -19.89
CA ARG A 458 10.84 8.43 -21.21
C ARG A 458 9.32 8.34 -21.26
N PRO A 459 8.63 9.19 -22.05
CA PRO A 459 7.24 8.94 -22.43
C PRO A 459 7.10 7.61 -23.18
N LEU A 460 5.95 6.96 -23.06
CA LEU A 460 5.60 5.75 -23.81
C LEU A 460 5.60 6.04 -25.32
N SER A 461 5.10 7.20 -25.75
CA SER A 461 5.12 7.62 -27.16
C SER A 461 6.54 7.70 -27.75
N THR A 462 7.51 8.17 -26.97
CA THR A 462 8.94 8.17 -27.36
C THR A 462 9.48 6.76 -27.42
N LEU A 463 9.13 5.91 -26.46
CA LEU A 463 9.54 4.50 -26.47
C LEU A 463 8.97 3.74 -27.67
N MET A 464 7.69 3.93 -28.04
CA MET A 464 7.08 3.24 -29.17
C MET A 464 7.85 3.49 -30.48
N ARG A 465 8.27 4.74 -30.71
CA ARG A 465 9.14 5.11 -31.85
C ARG A 465 10.50 4.40 -31.80
N GLN A 466 11.07 4.23 -30.61
CA GLN A 466 12.34 3.51 -30.43
C GLN A 466 12.19 2.00 -30.68
N ILE A 467 11.07 1.40 -30.26
CA ILE A 467 10.76 0.01 -30.57
C ILE A 467 10.55 -0.17 -32.08
N GLU A 468 9.78 0.71 -32.71
CA GLU A 468 9.55 0.70 -34.16
C GLU A 468 10.86 0.74 -34.95
N ALA A 469 11.75 1.66 -34.60
CA ALA A 469 13.07 1.76 -35.23
C ALA A 469 13.90 0.47 -35.04
N GLN A 470 13.93 -0.08 -33.83
CA GLN A 470 14.66 -1.32 -33.54
C GLN A 470 14.08 -2.55 -34.28
N GLU A 471 12.75 -2.64 -34.41
CA GLU A 471 12.09 -3.70 -35.18
C GLU A 471 12.39 -3.58 -36.67
N ALA A 472 12.37 -2.34 -37.21
CA ALA A 472 12.71 -2.07 -38.61
C ALA A 472 14.16 -2.43 -38.94
N GLU A 473 15.12 -2.15 -38.06
CA GLU A 473 16.52 -2.59 -38.19
C GLU A 473 16.66 -4.11 -38.26
N GLN A 474 15.75 -4.85 -37.63
CA GLN A 474 15.70 -6.31 -37.62
C GLN A 474 14.82 -6.89 -38.74
N GLY A 475 14.32 -6.04 -39.66
CA GLY A 475 13.47 -6.45 -40.77
C GLY A 475 12.07 -6.91 -40.36
N ARG A 476 11.60 -6.52 -39.16
CA ARG A 476 10.25 -6.81 -38.67
C ARG A 476 9.37 -5.56 -38.75
N VAL A 477 8.07 -5.77 -38.85
CA VAL A 477 7.07 -4.69 -38.84
C VAL A 477 6.54 -4.54 -37.43
N PHE A 478 6.65 -3.33 -36.88
CA PHE A 478 6.05 -2.98 -35.59
C PHE A 478 4.60 -2.52 -35.80
N GLU A 479 3.67 -3.17 -35.09
CA GLU A 479 2.25 -2.85 -35.14
C GLU A 479 1.84 -2.22 -33.80
N GLU A 480 1.90 -0.89 -33.69
CA GLU A 480 1.59 -0.18 -32.45
C GLU A 480 0.19 -0.51 -31.90
N GLN A 481 -0.82 -0.60 -32.77
CA GLN A 481 -2.20 -0.94 -32.39
C GLN A 481 -2.30 -2.33 -31.77
N LYS A 482 -1.51 -3.29 -32.25
CA LYS A 482 -1.50 -4.66 -31.71
C LYS A 482 -0.91 -4.69 -30.30
N LEU A 483 0.15 -3.91 -30.06
CA LEU A 483 0.74 -3.79 -28.73
C LEU A 483 -0.20 -3.08 -27.75
N PHE A 484 -0.89 -2.02 -28.18
CA PHE A 484 -1.91 -1.37 -27.37
C PHE A 484 -3.09 -2.29 -27.05
N GLY A 485 -3.58 -3.07 -28.02
CA GLY A 485 -4.60 -4.09 -27.76
C GLY A 485 -4.15 -5.14 -26.73
N ALA A 486 -2.86 -5.51 -26.72
CA ALA A 486 -2.32 -6.39 -25.69
C ALA A 486 -2.27 -5.71 -24.31
N PHE A 487 -2.02 -4.41 -24.23
CA PHE A 487 -2.14 -3.67 -22.95
C PHE A 487 -3.59 -3.59 -22.47
N GLU A 488 -4.53 -3.34 -23.37
CA GLU A 488 -5.96 -3.30 -23.07
C GLU A 488 -6.43 -4.67 -22.53
N GLU A 489 -6.05 -5.78 -23.16
CA GLU A 489 -6.39 -7.13 -22.68
C GLU A 489 -5.86 -7.39 -21.25
N VAL A 490 -4.60 -7.01 -20.96
CA VAL A 490 -4.03 -7.15 -19.60
C VAL A 490 -4.83 -6.35 -18.58
N VAL A 491 -5.22 -5.12 -18.92
CA VAL A 491 -5.96 -4.23 -18.01
C VAL A 491 -7.41 -4.70 -17.83
N ILE A 492 -8.06 -5.17 -18.89
CA ILE A 492 -9.44 -5.67 -18.85
C ILE A 492 -9.53 -6.89 -17.94
N VAL A 493 -8.72 -7.93 -18.20
CA VAL A 493 -8.71 -9.16 -17.40
C VAL A 493 -8.36 -8.85 -15.94
N LEU A 494 -7.43 -7.92 -15.73
CA LEU A 494 -7.10 -7.45 -14.39
C LEU A 494 -8.29 -6.81 -13.68
N LEU A 495 -8.96 -5.83 -14.31
CA LEU A 495 -10.05 -5.07 -13.68
C LEU A 495 -11.25 -5.97 -13.39
N GLN A 496 -11.54 -6.94 -14.26
CA GLN A 496 -12.58 -7.94 -14.04
C GLN A 496 -12.27 -8.86 -12.86
N ALA A 497 -11.00 -9.19 -12.61
CA ALA A 497 -10.60 -9.97 -11.43
C ALA A 497 -10.85 -9.24 -10.10
N VAL A 498 -10.88 -7.90 -10.11
CA VAL A 498 -10.95 -7.08 -8.90
C VAL A 498 -12.30 -6.40 -8.69
N ALA A 499 -13.08 -6.15 -9.75
CA ALA A 499 -14.36 -5.45 -9.67
C ALA A 499 -15.36 -6.08 -8.68
N PRO A 500 -15.55 -7.41 -8.62
CA PRO A 500 -16.49 -8.03 -7.68
C PRO A 500 -16.15 -7.74 -6.21
N VAL A 501 -14.84 -7.78 -5.87
CA VAL A 501 -14.35 -7.47 -4.52
C VAL A 501 -14.57 -6.00 -4.17
N LEU A 502 -14.38 -5.12 -5.15
CA LEU A 502 -14.61 -3.69 -5.00
C LEU A 502 -16.10 -3.38 -4.82
N ASN A 503 -16.98 -4.05 -5.57
CA ASN A 503 -18.43 -3.85 -5.49
C ASN A 503 -18.98 -4.19 -4.11
N VAL A 504 -18.54 -5.30 -3.50
CA VAL A 504 -18.91 -5.65 -2.12
C VAL A 504 -18.49 -4.53 -1.16
N THR A 505 -17.26 -4.06 -1.28
CA THR A 505 -16.73 -3.00 -0.42
C THR A 505 -17.49 -1.69 -0.62
N TYR A 506 -17.75 -1.33 -1.87
CA TYR A 506 -18.43 -0.10 -2.26
C TYR A 506 -19.88 -0.07 -1.75
N THR A 507 -20.64 -1.14 -2.00
CA THR A 507 -22.03 -1.29 -1.53
C THR A 507 -22.12 -1.28 -0.01
N ARG A 508 -21.16 -1.89 0.68
CA ARG A 508 -21.11 -1.85 2.14
C ARG A 508 -20.89 -0.44 2.68
N VAL A 509 -20.00 0.35 2.07
CA VAL A 509 -19.79 1.76 2.43
C VAL A 509 -21.07 2.57 2.24
N ALA A 510 -21.77 2.35 1.13
CA ALA A 510 -23.06 2.97 0.87
C ALA A 510 -24.06 2.66 2.00
N LYS A 511 -24.17 1.39 2.41
CA LYS A 511 -25.07 0.93 3.48
C LYS A 511 -24.66 1.39 4.88
N GLU A 512 -23.36 1.53 5.19
CA GLU A 512 -22.90 2.01 6.51
C GLU A 512 -23.02 3.54 6.63
N SER A 513 -23.03 4.25 5.51
CA SER A 513 -23.17 5.72 5.46
C SER A 513 -24.62 6.21 5.59
N THR A 514 -25.61 5.32 5.54
CA THR A 514 -27.03 5.68 5.76
C THR A 514 -27.30 6.05 7.21
N PRO A 515 -27.97 7.20 7.48
CA PRO A 515 -28.39 7.53 8.82
C PRO A 515 -29.42 6.51 9.31
N LYS A 516 -29.07 5.67 10.31
CA LYS A 516 -30.06 4.80 10.95
C LYS A 516 -31.22 5.65 11.48
N PRO A 517 -32.50 5.32 11.18
CA PRO A 517 -33.62 6.06 11.70
C PRO A 517 -33.56 6.07 13.22
N LYS A 518 -33.73 7.25 13.83
CA LYS A 518 -33.67 7.40 15.29
C LYS A 518 -34.72 6.48 15.91
N ALA A 519 -34.29 5.35 16.49
CA ALA A 519 -35.08 4.44 17.30
C ALA A 519 -35.53 5.07 18.65
N LYS A 520 -36.08 6.28 18.60
CA LYS A 520 -36.55 7.07 19.74
C LYS A 520 -37.94 7.66 19.43
N ALA A 521 -38.91 6.79 19.14
CA ALA A 521 -40.33 7.19 19.19
C ALA A 521 -41.27 6.08 19.68
N LYS A 522 -41.02 4.79 19.40
CA LYS A 522 -41.94 3.71 19.81
C LYS A 522 -41.81 3.28 21.29
N ALA A 523 -40.67 3.52 21.96
CA ALA A 523 -40.50 3.16 23.39
C ALA A 523 -41.31 4.05 24.37
N LYS A 524 -41.74 5.26 23.96
CA LYS A 524 -42.57 6.15 24.81
C LYS A 524 -44.07 5.90 24.70
N ALA A 525 -44.54 5.18 23.68
CA ALA A 525 -45.94 4.77 23.57
C ALA A 525 -46.25 3.54 24.43
N ARG A 526 -45.26 2.66 24.67
CA ARG A 526 -45.42 1.44 25.48
C ARG A 526 -45.42 1.70 27.01
N SER A 527 -44.93 2.87 27.45
CA SER A 527 -44.91 3.26 28.88
C SER A 527 -46.19 3.92 29.39
N LYS A 528 -47.18 4.22 28.52
CA LYS A 528 -48.45 4.89 28.91
C LYS A 528 -49.67 3.97 28.95
N ARG A 529 -49.53 2.68 28.65
CA ARG A 529 -50.63 1.69 28.69
C ARG A 529 -50.54 0.65 29.82
N LYS A 530 -49.55 0.75 30.71
CA LYS A 530 -49.49 -0.11 31.92
C LYS A 530 -50.16 0.60 33.10
N GLY A 531 -51.48 0.68 33.01
CA GLY A 531 -52.33 1.37 33.97
C GLY A 531 -53.74 0.80 34.04
N LYS A 532 -53.89 -0.53 34.00
CA LYS A 532 -54.95 -1.26 34.70
C LYS A 532 -54.67 -2.76 34.60
N LYS A 533 -54.64 -3.40 35.76
CA LYS A 533 -54.51 -4.83 35.96
C LYS A 533 -55.91 -5.31 36.29
N ASP A 534 -56.48 -6.19 35.47
CA ASP A 534 -57.61 -7.05 35.82
C ASP A 534 -57.52 -8.31 34.93
N ASP A 535 -57.98 -9.41 35.51
CA ASP A 535 -57.66 -10.81 35.23
C ASP A 535 -58.20 -11.41 33.91
N SER A 536 -57.72 -12.64 33.66
CA SER A 536 -58.26 -13.75 32.85
C SER A 536 -57.85 -13.89 31.37
N ASP A 537 -57.20 -15.04 31.15
CA ASP A 537 -57.35 -16.02 30.05
C ASP A 537 -56.70 -15.80 28.66
N GLU A 538 -55.92 -16.84 28.32
CA GLU A 538 -55.74 -17.57 27.05
C GLU A 538 -55.40 -16.86 25.71
N GLU A 539 -54.32 -17.40 25.11
CA GLU A 539 -54.09 -17.67 23.68
C GLU A 539 -54.03 -16.51 22.66
N SER A 540 -52.81 -16.25 22.15
CA SER A 540 -52.42 -16.26 20.72
C SER A 540 -51.12 -15.46 20.54
N GLU A 541 -50.00 -16.15 20.33
CA GLU A 541 -48.78 -15.53 19.81
C GLU A 541 -48.91 -15.51 18.29
N GLU A 542 -49.47 -14.44 17.74
CA GLU A 542 -49.31 -14.10 16.33
C GLU A 542 -47.91 -13.49 16.16
N GLU A 543 -47.04 -14.20 15.45
CA GLU A 543 -45.81 -13.67 14.89
C GLU A 543 -46.19 -12.62 13.84
N GLU A 544 -46.11 -11.33 14.19
CA GLU A 544 -46.15 -10.26 13.19
C GLU A 544 -44.80 -10.27 12.46
N ASP A 545 -44.80 -10.82 11.24
CA ASP A 545 -43.76 -10.65 10.23
C ASP A 545 -43.50 -9.15 10.02
N ASP A 546 -42.30 -8.68 10.40
CA ASP A 546 -41.74 -7.39 10.00
C ASP A 546 -41.36 -7.48 8.50
N GLU A 547 -42.34 -7.61 7.61
CA GLU A 547 -42.20 -7.30 6.18
C GLU A 547 -42.45 -5.79 5.98
N ASP A 548 -41.69 -5.20 5.05
CA ASP A 548 -41.71 -3.79 4.64
C ASP A 548 -40.84 -2.81 5.46
N SER A 549 -39.52 -2.99 5.39
CA SER A 549 -38.61 -1.84 5.35
C SER A 549 -38.28 -1.54 3.88
N GLU A 550 -39.00 -0.58 3.29
CA GLU A 550 -38.64 0.02 2.00
C GLU A 550 -37.15 0.41 2.00
N ASP A 551 -36.42 -0.03 0.97
CA ASP A 551 -35.00 0.21 0.78
C ASP A 551 -34.69 1.72 0.66
N GLU A 552 -34.35 2.38 1.77
CA GLU A 552 -33.72 3.70 1.68
C GLU A 552 -32.32 3.55 1.06
N GLU A 553 -32.23 3.80 -0.26
CA GLU A 553 -30.98 3.84 -1.00
C GLU A 553 -29.97 4.78 -0.31
N GLY A 554 -28.85 4.21 0.10
CA GLY A 554 -27.81 4.96 0.78
C GLY A 554 -27.09 5.95 -0.11
N PHE A 555 -26.52 6.98 0.52
CA PHE A 555 -25.66 7.94 -0.17
C PHE A 555 -24.46 7.20 -0.80
N GLN A 556 -24.38 7.20 -2.13
CA GLN A 556 -23.27 6.65 -2.90
C GLN A 556 -22.46 7.79 -3.54
N PRO A 557 -21.24 8.09 -3.06
CA PRO A 557 -20.42 9.13 -3.68
C PRO A 557 -19.92 8.66 -5.05
N GLN A 558 -20.05 9.49 -6.09
CA GLN A 558 -19.43 9.17 -7.39
C GLN A 558 -17.91 9.12 -7.23
N CYS A 559 -17.29 8.02 -7.66
CA CYS A 559 -15.88 7.76 -7.42
C CYS A 559 -15.15 7.47 -8.74
N PHE A 560 -14.02 8.12 -8.94
CA PHE A 560 -13.07 7.75 -9.98
C PHE A 560 -11.71 7.48 -9.36
N GLN A 561 -10.86 6.69 -9.98
CA GLN A 561 -9.51 6.48 -9.48
C GLN A 561 -8.51 6.26 -10.60
N ILE A 562 -7.35 6.90 -10.47
CA ILE A 562 -6.20 6.67 -11.34
C ILE A 562 -5.35 5.55 -10.73
N LEU A 563 -5.18 4.47 -11.49
CA LEU A 563 -4.30 3.36 -11.20
C LEU A 563 -3.02 3.49 -12.01
N GLY A 564 -1.90 3.09 -11.41
CA GLY A 564 -0.64 2.88 -12.13
C GLY A 564 -0.40 1.39 -12.31
N VAL A 565 -0.47 0.89 -13.54
CA VAL A 565 -0.22 -0.52 -13.86
C VAL A 565 1.22 -0.67 -14.34
N ASP A 566 2.00 -1.52 -13.66
CA ASP A 566 3.40 -1.74 -13.97
C ASP A 566 3.53 -2.99 -14.84
N VAL A 567 4.04 -2.82 -16.06
CA VAL A 567 4.15 -3.88 -17.06
C VAL A 567 5.60 -4.03 -17.53
N LEU A 568 6.09 -5.26 -17.65
CA LEU A 568 7.35 -5.58 -18.32
C LEU A 568 7.07 -6.17 -19.69
N MET A 569 7.73 -5.67 -20.74
CA MET A 569 7.68 -6.34 -22.04
C MET A 569 8.81 -7.36 -22.15
N ASP A 570 8.53 -8.52 -22.72
CA ASP A 570 9.57 -9.48 -23.10
C ASP A 570 10.07 -9.24 -24.53
N GLU A 571 11.11 -9.99 -24.93
CA GLU A 571 11.71 -9.88 -26.27
C GLU A 571 10.74 -10.20 -27.43
N GLN A 572 9.55 -10.75 -27.15
CA GLN A 572 8.47 -11.01 -28.10
C GLN A 572 7.39 -9.92 -28.11
N LEU A 573 7.61 -8.79 -27.41
CA LEU A 573 6.63 -7.71 -27.21
C LEU A 573 5.38 -8.15 -26.41
N GLN A 574 5.47 -9.24 -25.64
CA GLN A 574 4.36 -9.66 -24.76
C GLN A 574 4.41 -8.84 -23.46
N PRO A 575 3.29 -8.20 -23.06
CA PRO A 575 3.20 -7.52 -21.78
C PRO A 575 3.02 -8.50 -20.61
N TRP A 576 3.81 -8.31 -19.56
CA TRP A 576 3.73 -9.05 -18.30
C TRP A 576 3.40 -8.10 -17.15
N LEU A 577 2.31 -8.37 -16.43
CA LEU A 577 1.92 -7.58 -15.27
C LEU A 577 2.90 -7.82 -14.10
N LEU A 578 3.43 -6.74 -13.53
CA LEU A 578 4.35 -6.77 -12.40
C LEU A 578 3.69 -6.40 -11.07
N GLU A 579 2.91 -5.32 -11.05
CA GLU A 579 2.16 -4.81 -9.90
C GLU A 579 1.14 -3.74 -10.34
N ILE A 580 0.24 -3.37 -9.43
CA ILE A 580 -0.69 -2.26 -9.60
C ILE A 580 -0.56 -1.34 -8.41
N ASN A 581 -0.57 -0.06 -8.72
CA ASN A 581 -0.42 1.00 -7.75
C ASN A 581 -1.75 1.77 -7.68
N GLY A 582 -2.51 1.59 -6.60
CA GLY A 582 -3.73 2.36 -6.34
C GLY A 582 -3.44 3.83 -5.98
N ARG A 583 -2.17 4.18 -5.75
CA ARG A 583 -1.69 5.54 -5.50
C ARG A 583 -0.39 5.79 -6.28
N PRO A 584 -0.44 5.82 -7.61
CA PRO A 584 0.76 6.09 -8.40
C PRO A 584 1.33 7.46 -8.02
N SER A 585 2.66 7.60 -8.00
CA SER A 585 3.27 8.91 -7.73
C SER A 585 2.82 9.92 -8.78
N MET A 586 2.23 11.02 -8.32
CA MET A 586 1.84 12.18 -9.11
C MET A 586 2.81 13.36 -8.92
N ASP A 587 4.01 13.09 -8.40
CA ASP A 587 5.08 14.10 -8.33
C ASP A 587 5.57 14.44 -9.73
N ILE A 588 5.80 15.72 -10.01
CA ILE A 588 6.42 16.17 -11.26
C ILE A 588 7.85 16.66 -11.03
N GLU A 589 8.37 16.55 -9.82
CA GLU A 589 9.75 16.90 -9.52
C GLU A 589 10.63 15.66 -9.38
N GLU A 590 11.90 15.82 -9.75
CA GLU A 590 12.93 14.82 -9.58
C GLU A 590 14.19 15.41 -8.93
N PRO A 591 14.91 14.62 -8.12
CA PRO A 591 16.15 15.09 -7.50
C PRO A 591 17.25 15.26 -8.55
N VAL A 592 17.95 16.38 -8.44
CA VAL A 592 19.06 16.79 -9.28
C VAL A 592 20.25 17.11 -8.39
N ARG A 593 21.39 16.48 -8.65
CA ARG A 593 22.63 16.74 -7.91
C ARG A 593 22.96 18.22 -7.95
N MET A 594 23.44 18.78 -6.84
CA MET A 594 23.77 20.20 -6.77
C MET A 594 24.81 20.62 -7.83
N SER A 595 25.67 19.71 -8.29
CA SER A 595 26.62 19.93 -9.39
C SER A 595 25.98 20.20 -10.76
N GLU A 596 24.73 19.77 -10.94
CA GLU A 596 23.95 19.89 -12.19
C GLU A 596 22.82 20.93 -12.04
N ALA A 597 22.65 21.51 -10.84
CA ALA A 597 21.58 22.43 -10.56
C ALA A 597 21.85 23.82 -11.13
N PRO A 598 20.82 24.57 -11.57
CA PRO A 598 20.96 25.98 -11.91
C PRO A 598 21.52 26.80 -10.74
N GLU A 599 22.28 27.86 -11.07
CA GLU A 599 22.91 28.71 -10.07
C GLU A 599 21.87 29.40 -9.15
N GLY A 600 22.20 29.52 -7.86
CA GLY A 600 21.33 30.17 -6.86
C GLY A 600 20.24 29.27 -6.26
N MET A 601 20.16 28.01 -6.68
CA MET A 601 19.24 27.05 -6.06
C MET A 601 19.67 26.62 -4.66
N ARG A 602 18.68 26.42 -3.78
CA ARG A 602 18.90 25.95 -2.41
C ARG A 602 18.83 24.44 -2.37
N ARG A 603 19.79 23.82 -1.67
CA ARG A 603 19.78 22.38 -1.42
C ARG A 603 18.48 21.94 -0.73
N CYS A 604 17.97 20.80 -1.14
CA CYS A 604 16.91 20.09 -0.44
C CYS A 604 17.45 19.47 0.86
N ILE A 605 16.55 19.18 1.79
CA ILE A 605 16.86 18.52 3.08
C ILE A 605 16.39 17.07 3.16
N CYS A 606 15.79 16.53 2.09
CA CYS A 606 15.33 15.14 2.09
C CYS A 606 16.50 14.16 1.89
N ARG A 607 16.22 12.85 2.00
CA ARG A 607 17.22 11.78 1.88
C ARG A 607 17.14 11.03 0.55
N ASP A 608 16.56 11.64 -0.48
CA ASP A 608 16.25 10.98 -1.74
C ASP A 608 17.46 10.44 -2.50
N MET A 609 18.64 11.03 -2.28
CA MET A 609 19.91 10.69 -2.93
C MET A 609 20.93 10.13 -1.94
N ASP A 610 20.49 9.31 -0.98
CA ASP A 610 21.36 8.64 0.02
C ASP A 610 22.31 9.60 0.79
N GLY A 611 21.85 10.84 0.99
CA GLY A 611 22.60 11.89 1.68
C GLY A 611 23.47 12.76 0.77
N GLU A 612 23.52 12.51 -0.54
CA GLU A 612 24.14 13.44 -1.50
C GLU A 612 23.34 14.76 -1.58
N ASP A 613 24.06 15.87 -1.70
CA ASP A 613 23.46 17.20 -1.87
C ASP A 613 22.75 17.31 -3.23
N HIS A 614 21.47 17.68 -3.19
CA HIS A 614 20.61 17.77 -4.37
C HIS A 614 19.56 18.88 -4.22
N VAL A 615 18.89 19.21 -5.32
CA VAL A 615 17.69 20.05 -5.42
C VAL A 615 16.58 19.27 -6.13
N HIS A 616 15.32 19.65 -5.97
CA HIS A 616 14.23 19.08 -6.77
C HIS A 616 13.89 20.04 -7.91
N LEU A 617 13.96 19.54 -9.14
CA LEU A 617 13.57 20.28 -10.36
C LEU A 617 12.36 19.62 -10.99
N GLN A 618 11.57 20.42 -11.69
CA GLN A 618 10.48 19.92 -12.51
C GLN A 618 11.03 19.04 -13.64
N SER A 619 10.52 17.81 -13.71
CA SER A 619 10.81 16.82 -14.75
C SER A 619 9.89 17.08 -15.95
N PRO A 620 10.44 17.35 -17.15
CA PRO A 620 9.62 17.59 -18.34
C PRO A 620 8.83 16.34 -18.74
N VAL A 621 9.41 15.14 -18.54
CA VAL A 621 8.76 13.86 -18.82
C VAL A 621 7.60 13.62 -17.86
N ASP A 622 7.83 13.75 -16.55
CA ASP A 622 6.76 13.54 -15.56
C ASP A 622 5.65 14.58 -15.72
N THR A 623 5.99 15.84 -15.98
CA THR A 623 5.01 16.90 -16.22
C THR A 623 4.13 16.55 -17.42
N HIS A 624 4.75 16.22 -18.57
CA HIS A 624 4.01 15.90 -19.79
C HIS A 624 3.04 14.72 -19.57
N VAL A 625 3.56 13.59 -19.10
CA VAL A 625 2.77 12.35 -18.98
C VAL A 625 1.71 12.47 -17.89
N LYS A 626 2.05 13.01 -16.71
CA LYS A 626 1.12 13.05 -15.57
C LYS A 626 0.06 14.13 -15.72
N SER A 627 0.33 15.22 -16.43
CA SER A 627 -0.71 16.19 -16.79
C SER A 627 -1.76 15.55 -17.68
N ILE A 628 -1.37 14.79 -18.71
CA ILE A 628 -2.31 14.04 -19.57
C ILE A 628 -3.13 13.06 -18.72
N ALA A 629 -2.47 12.26 -17.87
CA ALA A 629 -3.13 11.24 -17.07
C ALA A 629 -4.12 11.83 -16.05
N LEU A 630 -3.75 12.90 -15.34
CA LEU A 630 -4.59 13.48 -14.30
C LEU A 630 -5.70 14.37 -14.88
N GLU A 631 -5.40 15.22 -15.87
CA GLU A 631 -6.40 16.07 -16.50
C GLU A 631 -7.43 15.21 -17.26
N GLY A 632 -6.98 14.18 -17.97
CA GLY A 632 -7.87 13.24 -18.66
C GLY A 632 -8.81 12.51 -17.70
N ALA A 633 -8.29 12.02 -16.57
CA ALA A 633 -9.12 11.39 -15.53
C ALA A 633 -10.21 12.33 -15.00
N MET A 634 -9.88 13.60 -14.75
CA MET A 634 -10.84 14.59 -14.26
C MET A 634 -11.91 14.92 -15.31
N LYS A 635 -11.54 15.00 -16.58
CA LYS A 635 -12.48 15.21 -17.70
C LYS A 635 -13.42 14.02 -17.90
N LEU A 636 -12.89 12.80 -17.79
CA LEU A 636 -13.67 11.56 -17.86
C LEU A 636 -14.71 11.50 -16.74
N ALA A 637 -14.31 11.76 -15.50
CA ALA A 637 -15.24 11.83 -14.36
C ALA A 637 -16.36 12.85 -14.59
N LEU A 638 -16.05 14.01 -15.18
CA LEU A 638 -17.04 15.06 -15.45
C LEU A 638 -17.89 14.83 -16.71
N GLY A 639 -17.76 13.69 -17.38
CA GLY A 639 -18.53 13.38 -18.60
C GLY A 639 -18.21 14.30 -19.77
N ALA A 640 -17.00 14.87 -19.84
CA ALA A 640 -16.59 15.81 -20.89
C ALA A 640 -16.25 15.13 -22.24
N GLY A 641 -16.65 13.87 -22.43
CA GLY A 641 -16.23 13.00 -23.53
C GLY A 641 -14.87 12.33 -23.26
N VAL A 642 -14.58 11.28 -24.03
CA VAL A 642 -13.29 10.56 -23.95
C VAL A 642 -12.18 11.42 -24.58
N PRO A 643 -11.14 11.82 -23.82
CA PRO A 643 -10.03 12.58 -24.38
C PRO A 643 -9.27 11.79 -25.44
N GLU A 644 -8.66 12.47 -26.43
CA GLU A 644 -7.92 11.83 -27.53
C GLU A 644 -6.80 10.87 -27.05
N ASN A 645 -6.16 11.21 -25.93
CA ASN A 645 -5.10 10.40 -25.32
C ASN A 645 -5.64 9.27 -24.44
N TYR A 646 -6.91 8.92 -24.55
CA TYR A 646 -7.54 7.82 -23.82
C TYR A 646 -8.26 6.88 -24.78
N ALA A 647 -8.21 5.59 -24.46
CA ALA A 647 -9.06 4.57 -25.04
C ALA A 647 -10.05 4.10 -23.97
N GLU A 648 -11.33 4.05 -24.30
CA GLU A 648 -12.34 3.37 -23.50
C GLU A 648 -12.11 1.87 -23.61
N LEU A 649 -12.12 1.17 -22.48
CA LEU A 649 -11.90 -0.27 -22.45
C LEU A 649 -13.20 -1.01 -22.75
N ASP A 650 -13.19 -1.81 -23.81
CA ASP A 650 -14.33 -2.65 -24.17
C ASP A 650 -14.27 -3.99 -23.42
N PHE A 651 -14.96 -4.04 -22.29
CA PHE A 651 -15.06 -5.25 -21.46
C PHE A 651 -15.80 -6.41 -22.14
N SER A 652 -16.50 -6.17 -23.27
CA SER A 652 -17.16 -7.24 -24.04
C SER A 652 -16.21 -7.99 -24.98
N GLN A 653 -15.10 -7.38 -25.41
CA GLN A 653 -14.18 -7.97 -26.39
C GLN A 653 -13.13 -8.91 -25.79
N HIS A 654 -12.82 -8.72 -24.50
CA HIS A 654 -11.81 -9.48 -23.77
C HIS A 654 -12.32 -10.01 -22.42
N GLY A 655 -13.63 -9.95 -22.20
CA GLY A 655 -14.26 -10.34 -20.95
C GLY A 655 -14.31 -11.85 -20.73
N PRO A 656 -14.50 -12.28 -19.47
CA PRO A 656 -14.84 -13.67 -19.17
C PRO A 656 -16.03 -14.11 -20.03
N SER A 657 -16.26 -15.43 -20.20
CA SER A 657 -17.60 -15.84 -20.64
C SER A 657 -18.63 -15.22 -19.69
N GLU A 658 -19.83 -14.89 -20.18
CA GLU A 658 -20.92 -14.34 -19.34
C GLU A 658 -21.02 -15.11 -18.00
N ASP A 659 -20.80 -16.42 -18.05
CA ASP A 659 -20.75 -17.32 -16.89
C ASP A 659 -19.78 -16.90 -15.78
N LEU A 660 -18.59 -16.37 -16.07
CA LEU A 660 -17.58 -16.04 -15.04
C LEU A 660 -17.82 -14.66 -14.41
N GLU A 661 -18.38 -13.70 -15.15
CA GLU A 661 -18.84 -12.43 -14.56
C GLU A 661 -19.99 -12.68 -13.59
N ASP A 662 -21.01 -13.42 -14.05
CA ASP A 662 -22.17 -13.83 -13.25
C ASP A 662 -21.73 -14.63 -12.02
N THR A 663 -20.83 -15.61 -12.21
CA THR A 663 -20.25 -16.41 -11.11
C THR A 663 -19.62 -15.51 -10.05
N MET A 664 -18.80 -14.54 -10.44
CA MET A 664 -18.14 -13.66 -9.48
C MET A 664 -19.11 -12.74 -8.74
N GLN A 665 -20.14 -12.25 -9.45
CA GLN A 665 -21.18 -11.44 -8.85
C GLN A 665 -22.03 -12.25 -7.86
N SER A 666 -22.40 -13.48 -8.20
CA SER A 666 -23.08 -14.41 -7.29
C SER A 666 -22.24 -14.70 -6.06
N ILE A 667 -20.93 -14.97 -6.18
CA ILE A 667 -20.05 -15.18 -5.03
C ILE A 667 -20.05 -13.98 -4.08
N ALA A 668 -19.96 -12.76 -4.64
CA ALA A 668 -20.03 -11.53 -3.88
C ALA A 668 -21.37 -11.39 -3.12
N GLN A 669 -22.49 -11.70 -3.76
CA GLN A 669 -23.81 -11.71 -3.12
C GLN A 669 -23.92 -12.77 -2.02
N LEU A 670 -23.46 -14.00 -2.28
CA LEU A 670 -23.45 -15.09 -1.31
C LEU A 670 -22.60 -14.76 -0.09
N TYR A 671 -21.46 -14.10 -0.29
CA TYR A 671 -20.60 -13.66 0.81
C TYR A 671 -21.34 -12.68 1.74
N GLU A 672 -22.12 -11.75 1.19
CA GLU A 672 -22.97 -10.84 1.95
C GLU A 672 -24.11 -11.59 2.66
N ILE A 673 -24.80 -12.51 1.98
CA ILE A 673 -25.85 -13.36 2.58
C ILE A 673 -25.30 -14.15 3.77
N ALA A 674 -24.08 -14.68 3.64
CA ALA A 674 -23.37 -15.40 4.69
C ALA A 674 -23.04 -14.52 5.91
N GLY A 675 -23.14 -13.19 5.77
CA GLY A 675 -22.86 -12.19 6.79
C GLY A 675 -21.45 -11.62 6.75
N GLY A 676 -20.82 -11.63 5.56
CA GLY A 676 -19.51 -11.06 5.29
C GLY A 676 -18.39 -11.74 6.09
N SER A 677 -17.27 -11.04 6.27
CA SER A 677 -16.03 -11.61 6.84
C SER A 677 -16.20 -12.24 8.22
N GLN A 678 -17.15 -11.76 9.03
CA GLN A 678 -17.38 -12.26 10.38
C GLN A 678 -18.10 -13.62 10.41
N LYS A 679 -18.92 -13.91 9.40
CA LYS A 679 -19.84 -15.05 9.42
C LYS A 679 -19.68 -15.99 8.23
N ALA A 680 -19.13 -15.55 7.11
CA ALA A 680 -18.98 -16.35 5.88
C ALA A 680 -18.20 -17.65 6.11
N PHE A 681 -17.21 -17.63 6.99
CA PHE A 681 -16.38 -18.80 7.34
C PHE A 681 -16.89 -19.56 8.57
N THR A 682 -18.15 -19.35 8.97
CA THR A 682 -18.81 -20.14 9.99
C THR A 682 -19.71 -21.17 9.33
N THR A 683 -19.89 -22.32 9.98
CA THR A 683 -20.85 -23.34 9.55
C THR A 683 -22.24 -22.74 9.31
N TYR A 684 -22.69 -21.84 10.20
CA TYR A 684 -23.97 -21.16 10.06
C TYR A 684 -24.02 -20.25 8.82
N GLY A 685 -23.04 -19.37 8.62
CA GLY A 685 -23.00 -18.45 7.49
C GLY A 685 -22.88 -19.18 6.15
N ALA A 686 -21.99 -20.18 6.07
CA ALA A 686 -21.82 -21.00 4.86
C ALA A 686 -23.11 -21.77 4.52
N ARG A 687 -23.78 -22.38 5.51
CA ARG A 687 -25.08 -23.05 5.29
C ARG A 687 -26.18 -22.08 4.88
N LYS A 688 -26.17 -20.85 5.40
CA LYS A 688 -27.13 -19.81 5.02
C LYS A 688 -26.96 -19.41 3.56
N ALA A 689 -25.71 -19.22 3.11
CA ALA A 689 -25.39 -18.84 1.74
C ALA A 689 -25.50 -19.99 0.73
N LEU A 690 -25.41 -21.25 1.16
CA LEU A 690 -25.56 -22.43 0.30
C LEU A 690 -26.86 -23.18 0.59
N ALA A 691 -27.89 -22.49 1.09
CA ALA A 691 -29.13 -23.13 1.51
C ALA A 691 -29.84 -23.83 0.34
N GLY A 692 -29.84 -23.22 -0.85
CA GLY A 692 -30.39 -23.82 -2.07
C GLY A 692 -29.61 -25.07 -2.50
N ALA A 693 -28.28 -24.99 -2.57
CA ALA A 693 -27.43 -26.14 -2.89
C ALA A 693 -27.60 -27.32 -1.89
N VAL A 694 -27.76 -27.03 -0.59
CA VAL A 694 -28.06 -28.06 0.41
C VAL A 694 -29.42 -28.73 0.15
N LYS A 695 -30.44 -27.96 -0.27
CA LYS A 695 -31.74 -28.53 -0.70
C LYS A 695 -31.61 -29.36 -1.99
N ALA A 696 -30.72 -28.95 -2.89
CA ALA A 696 -30.43 -29.65 -4.15
C ALA A 696 -29.58 -30.93 -3.98
N GLY A 697 -29.07 -31.20 -2.77
CA GLY A 697 -28.39 -32.45 -2.44
C GLY A 697 -26.94 -32.31 -1.96
N LEU A 698 -26.42 -31.08 -1.79
CA LEU A 698 -25.14 -30.86 -1.14
C LEU A 698 -25.19 -31.36 0.32
N SER A 699 -24.27 -32.24 0.68
CA SER A 699 -24.14 -32.78 2.03
C SER A 699 -23.75 -31.67 3.01
N ALA A 700 -24.63 -31.39 3.98
CA ALA A 700 -24.35 -30.44 5.05
C ALA A 700 -23.11 -30.83 5.87
N THR A 701 -22.81 -32.13 5.98
CA THR A 701 -21.60 -32.63 6.65
C THR A 701 -20.35 -32.31 5.84
N ASP A 702 -20.39 -32.47 4.52
CA ASP A 702 -19.22 -32.21 3.66
C ASP A 702 -18.91 -30.71 3.62
N LEU A 703 -19.94 -29.86 3.57
CA LEU A 703 -19.82 -28.42 3.72
C LEU A 703 -19.17 -28.04 5.06
N ASP A 704 -19.64 -28.62 6.17
CA ASP A 704 -19.04 -28.38 7.48
C ASP A 704 -17.58 -28.83 7.53
N CYS A 705 -17.25 -30.00 6.97
CA CYS A 705 -15.89 -30.49 6.87
C CYS A 705 -14.98 -29.58 6.04
N ALA A 706 -15.47 -29.01 4.94
CA ALA A 706 -14.75 -28.01 4.15
C ALA A 706 -14.47 -26.74 4.97
N VAL A 707 -15.49 -26.18 5.63
CA VAL A 707 -15.35 -25.01 6.50
C VAL A 707 -14.37 -25.27 7.65
N GLN A 708 -14.42 -26.45 8.28
CA GLN A 708 -13.51 -26.80 9.38
C GLN A 708 -12.07 -27.01 8.89
N ARG A 709 -11.86 -27.58 7.70
CA ARG A 709 -10.52 -27.66 7.09
C ARG A 709 -9.94 -26.27 6.85
N TRP A 710 -10.71 -25.35 6.29
CA TRP A 710 -10.28 -23.96 6.11
C TRP A 710 -9.89 -23.29 7.43
N LYS A 711 -10.69 -23.50 8.49
CA LYS A 711 -10.33 -23.02 9.83
C LYS A 711 -9.02 -23.63 10.36
N HIS A 712 -8.80 -24.92 10.13
CA HIS A 712 -7.61 -25.63 10.59
C HIS A 712 -6.34 -25.31 9.77
N GLN A 713 -6.48 -24.99 8.48
CA GLN A 713 -5.38 -24.55 7.62
C GLN A 713 -4.86 -23.16 7.98
N GLY A 714 -5.41 -22.53 9.04
CA GLY A 714 -4.97 -21.22 9.49
C GLY A 714 -5.47 -20.11 8.58
N TYR A 715 -6.70 -20.22 8.05
CA TYR A 715 -7.37 -19.09 7.43
C TYR A 715 -7.20 -17.86 8.33
N ARG A 716 -6.70 -16.75 7.77
CA ARG A 716 -6.26 -15.53 8.48
C ARG A 716 -7.13 -15.32 9.71
N GLN A 717 -6.63 -15.68 10.90
CA GLN A 717 -7.49 -15.73 12.08
C GLN A 717 -8.12 -14.35 12.28
N CYS A 718 -9.45 -14.31 12.23
CA CYS A 718 -10.28 -13.12 12.39
C CYS A 718 -10.07 -12.38 13.74
N GLY A 719 -9.19 -12.89 14.61
CA GLY A 719 -8.85 -12.32 15.91
C GLY A 719 -7.85 -11.16 15.88
N ASP A 720 -6.95 -11.11 14.88
CA ASP A 720 -5.91 -10.06 14.77
C ASP A 720 -6.07 -9.19 13.51
N LEU A 721 -7.14 -9.41 12.75
CA LEU A 721 -7.48 -8.57 11.61
C LEU A 721 -7.89 -7.19 12.14
N GLU A 722 -7.00 -6.21 11.99
CA GLU A 722 -7.45 -4.82 11.87
C GLU A 722 -8.65 -4.79 10.91
N GLN A 723 -9.67 -3.99 11.24
CA GLN A 723 -10.95 -3.89 10.53
C GLN A 723 -10.79 -3.72 9.00
N ASP A 724 -9.61 -3.33 8.53
CA ASP A 724 -9.20 -3.02 7.17
C ASP A 724 -9.02 -4.24 6.24
N THR A 725 -9.03 -5.48 6.75
CA THR A 725 -8.82 -6.71 5.94
C THR A 725 -10.09 -7.53 5.69
N ALA A 726 -11.21 -7.12 6.28
CA ALA A 726 -12.54 -7.74 6.09
C ALA A 726 -13.02 -7.76 4.62
N GLU A 727 -12.46 -6.89 3.77
CA GLU A 727 -12.85 -6.65 2.38
C GLU A 727 -12.36 -7.76 1.42
N ILE A 728 -11.35 -8.54 1.81
CA ILE A 728 -10.73 -9.57 0.93
C ILE A 728 -11.32 -10.95 1.16
N GLY A 729 -12.10 -11.13 2.22
CA GLY A 729 -12.75 -12.41 2.53
C GLY A 729 -13.67 -12.91 1.41
N VAL A 730 -14.08 -12.07 0.46
CA VAL A 730 -14.79 -12.49 -0.76
C VAL A 730 -13.96 -13.50 -1.57
N LEU A 731 -12.66 -13.25 -1.80
CA LEU A 731 -11.79 -14.13 -2.61
C LEU A 731 -11.49 -15.46 -1.91
N ASP A 732 -11.40 -15.39 -0.59
CA ASP A 732 -11.20 -16.56 0.24
C ASP A 732 -12.48 -17.39 0.31
N PHE A 733 -13.64 -16.73 0.39
CA PHE A 733 -14.94 -17.37 0.30
C PHE A 733 -15.13 -17.99 -1.09
N ALA A 734 -14.73 -17.31 -2.15
CA ALA A 734 -14.71 -17.85 -3.51
C ALA A 734 -13.89 -19.15 -3.59
N SER A 735 -12.72 -19.17 -2.94
CA SER A 735 -11.86 -20.37 -2.88
C SER A 735 -12.47 -21.50 -2.06
N LEU A 736 -13.18 -21.20 -0.96
CA LEU A 736 -13.97 -22.18 -0.22
C LEU A 736 -15.10 -22.75 -1.09
N LEU A 737 -15.85 -21.89 -1.79
CA LEU A 737 -16.94 -22.31 -2.67
C LEU A 737 -16.45 -23.19 -3.81
N GLN A 738 -15.29 -22.87 -4.40
CA GLN A 738 -14.66 -23.72 -5.41
C GLN A 738 -14.28 -25.09 -4.83
N GLU A 739 -13.72 -25.16 -3.62
CA GLU A 739 -13.42 -26.46 -2.99
C GLU A 739 -14.69 -27.27 -2.74
N VAL A 740 -15.75 -26.63 -2.27
CA VAL A 740 -17.06 -27.26 -2.07
C VAL A 740 -17.60 -27.78 -3.40
N ALA A 741 -17.55 -26.96 -4.45
CA ALA A 741 -18.00 -27.32 -5.80
C ALA A 741 -17.27 -28.56 -6.34
N MET A 742 -15.93 -28.58 -6.27
CA MET A 742 -15.11 -29.69 -6.76
C MET A 742 -15.29 -31.00 -5.95
N GLN A 743 -15.84 -30.94 -4.75
CA GLN A 743 -16.09 -32.12 -3.90
C GLN A 743 -17.51 -32.69 -4.07
N ARG A 744 -18.33 -32.06 -4.91
CA ARG A 744 -19.68 -32.54 -5.20
C ARG A 744 -19.62 -33.83 -6.01
N LYS A 745 -20.55 -34.74 -5.74
CA LYS A 745 -20.70 -35.96 -6.55
C LYS A 745 -21.06 -35.58 -7.98
N GLY A 746 -20.23 -36.01 -8.93
CA GLY A 746 -20.40 -35.72 -10.36
C GLY A 746 -19.42 -34.69 -10.92
N ALA A 747 -18.76 -33.91 -10.05
CA ALA A 747 -17.83 -32.85 -10.45
C ALA A 747 -16.37 -33.33 -10.68
N GLU A 748 -16.13 -34.65 -10.72
CA GLU A 748 -14.78 -35.22 -10.82
C GLU A 748 -14.09 -34.88 -12.17
N ASP A 749 -14.89 -34.70 -13.22
CA ASP A 749 -14.43 -34.38 -14.58
C ASP A 749 -14.84 -32.96 -15.03
N GLU A 750 -15.49 -32.16 -14.16
CA GLU A 750 -15.94 -30.81 -14.49
C GLU A 750 -14.78 -29.81 -14.44
N GLU A 751 -14.79 -28.84 -15.36
CA GLU A 751 -13.87 -27.71 -15.29
C GLU A 751 -14.20 -26.84 -14.05
N PRO A 752 -13.20 -26.22 -13.39
CA PRO A 752 -13.45 -25.52 -12.13
C PRO A 752 -14.47 -24.39 -12.17
N LEU A 753 -14.62 -23.72 -13.32
CA LEU A 753 -15.64 -22.70 -13.53
C LEU A 753 -17.03 -23.33 -13.61
N GLU A 754 -17.20 -24.39 -14.41
CA GLU A 754 -18.48 -25.09 -14.59
C GLU A 754 -19.03 -25.66 -13.27
N ALA A 755 -18.15 -26.28 -12.48
CA ALA A 755 -18.51 -26.81 -11.17
C ALA A 755 -18.98 -25.70 -10.21
N LEU A 756 -18.30 -24.55 -10.25
CA LEU A 756 -18.63 -23.40 -9.42
C LEU A 756 -19.94 -22.75 -9.87
N SER A 757 -20.11 -22.48 -11.16
CA SER A 757 -21.36 -21.93 -11.73
C SER A 757 -22.55 -22.85 -11.44
N SER A 758 -22.38 -24.17 -11.55
CA SER A 758 -23.42 -25.15 -11.22
C SER A 758 -23.79 -25.16 -9.73
N LEU A 759 -22.82 -24.95 -8.83
CA LEU A 759 -23.10 -24.79 -7.39
C LEU A 759 -23.89 -23.52 -7.12
N LEU A 760 -23.54 -22.42 -7.78
CA LEU A 760 -24.18 -21.12 -7.59
C LEU A 760 -25.60 -21.10 -8.15
N ALA A 761 -25.84 -21.74 -9.31
CA ALA A 761 -27.16 -21.84 -9.92
C ALA A 761 -28.18 -22.57 -9.01
N GLU A 762 -27.74 -23.53 -8.20
CA GLU A 762 -28.62 -24.24 -7.24
C GLU A 762 -29.03 -23.41 -6.04
N CYS A 763 -28.35 -22.30 -5.83
CA CYS A 763 -28.60 -21.45 -4.67
C CYS A 763 -29.79 -20.51 -4.87
N ASP A 764 -30.18 -20.25 -6.13
CA ASP A 764 -31.38 -19.53 -6.59
C ASP A 764 -31.78 -18.36 -5.67
N TYR A 765 -31.01 -17.27 -5.78
CA TYR A 765 -31.27 -16.02 -5.06
C TYR A 765 -31.68 -14.97 -6.10
N GLU A 766 -32.98 -14.69 -6.18
CA GLU A 766 -33.54 -13.54 -6.93
C GLU A 766 -33.09 -12.20 -6.34
#